data_AF-A0A9C9YV06-F1
#
_entry.id   AF-A0A9C9YV06-F1
#
_cell.length_a   1.000
_cell.length_b   1.000
_cell.length_c   1.000
_cell.angle_alpha   90.00
_cell.angle_beta   90.00
_cell.angle_gamma   90.00
#
_symmetry.space_group_name_H-M   'P 1'
#
loop_
_entity.id
_entity.type
_entity.pdbx_description
1 polymer ?
#
loop_
_entity_poly.entity_id
_entity_poly.type
_entity_poly.pdbx_seq_one_letter_code
_entity_poly.pdbx_strand_id
1 'polypeptide(L)'
;MRSETLNSIFNRITPRQASYITTKKEPEMEMGQILSIGRQKPNRTLRSEAKPEHDVKASIDYCASLMGRYLIITGWAYHPNEEIKAYRLDSNKHAISESAYTVLRGQRKDVADHLGVKSDALLGFSIIATMDGVLSEESELSLIIDSSSGRTAIDVSLQKETSLRPLLDLHMRSFDPKSKSALLNQCISLFKGEIVDLSESLNTPLESIGAFVRIQIEKAINISNAGVFLYGWLIDSESDLDGIYLQHESEISNNILESLYTFSRDDVIRAFEGHTKVNGKYGILCYVPLDIESGQPKINMMLTTKRGKLATIGINISSITSTTETIEHILVNVDLKDRNLFDCLESHIHPALQMLRQYEPTDWRAEVISYGDIPDAPECSVIVPIYGRYDFVLYQNSQFFNDPDFSNVDLIYVLDDPSIRDEFYRYCESVHQTFRLPFRTVYAGNNRGFAGANNVGVDHAIADRVILLNSDIIPDTPLWVSKMLKAYNELDNPGIIGARLLFEDNTVQHAGLAYMQFPQGGEFHFNGMWWIDHPSKGLPQSMVETRGTTSVPAVTGACMLVAKSIYNEVGGMDESYILGDFEDSDLCLKINNAGYTNYLLDDLILFHLERQSQNLFAETGWKFKLTVYNGWQHSKRWGQKIAEINAAG
;
A
#
# COMPACT_ATOMS: atom_id res chain seq x y z
N MET A 1 21.64 52.45 -17.21
CA MET A 1 22.49 51.34 -17.71
C MET A 1 22.23 50.15 -16.79
N ARG A 2 21.59 49.05 -17.14
CA ARG A 2 21.30 48.41 -18.43
C ARG A 2 19.84 47.94 -18.44
N SER A 3 19.13 48.27 -19.51
CA SER A 3 18.01 47.50 -20.08
C SER A 3 18.59 46.57 -21.16
N GLU A 4 17.82 45.55 -21.57
CA GLU A 4 18.18 44.40 -22.45
C GLU A 4 18.72 43.24 -21.61
N THR A 5 18.02 42.11 -21.45
CA THR A 5 17.48 41.26 -22.51
C THR A 5 16.46 40.33 -21.85
N LEU A 6 15.18 40.36 -22.25
CA LEU A 6 14.21 39.25 -22.06
C LEU A 6 12.86 39.61 -22.74
N ASN A 7 12.91 40.18 -23.96
CA ASN A 7 11.75 40.32 -24.82
C ASN A 7 12.17 40.53 -26.28
N SER A 8 12.56 39.44 -26.96
CA SER A 8 12.18 39.23 -28.35
C SER A 8 12.62 37.84 -28.79
N ILE A 9 11.67 36.95 -28.99
CA ILE A 9 11.54 36.13 -30.19
C ILE A 9 10.14 35.49 -30.08
N PHE A 10 9.29 35.86 -31.04
CA PHE A 10 7.92 35.39 -31.32
C PHE A 10 6.74 35.97 -30.52
N ASN A 11 6.38 37.20 -30.90
CA ASN A 11 4.98 37.53 -31.13
C ASN A 11 4.59 37.10 -32.56
N ARG A 12 3.46 36.39 -32.72
CA ARG A 12 2.34 36.64 -33.67
C ARG A 12 1.60 35.34 -34.06
N ILE A 13 0.35 35.21 -33.63
CA ILE A 13 -0.90 35.15 -34.44
C ILE A 13 -2.07 34.74 -33.50
N THR A 14 -3.18 35.48 -33.58
CA THR A 14 -4.45 35.44 -32.82
C THR A 14 -5.41 34.33 -33.34
N PRO A 15 -6.68 34.15 -32.88
CA PRO A 15 -7.47 34.84 -31.84
C PRO A 15 -8.25 33.92 -30.87
N ARG A 16 -8.78 34.47 -29.76
CA ARG A 16 -10.21 34.33 -29.37
C ARG A 16 -10.53 35.12 -28.11
N GLN A 17 -11.39 36.12 -28.26
CA GLN A 17 -12.20 36.70 -27.19
C GLN A 17 -13.66 36.29 -27.38
N ALA A 18 -14.40 36.37 -26.26
CA ALA A 18 -15.85 36.49 -26.11
C ALA A 18 -16.67 35.25 -25.71
N SER A 19 -16.77 35.05 -24.39
CA SER A 19 -18.00 35.20 -23.57
C SER A 19 -19.34 34.57 -24.02
N TYR A 20 -19.70 33.50 -23.31
CA TYR A 20 -20.92 33.25 -22.52
C TYR A 20 -22.09 34.27 -22.45
N ILE A 21 -23.31 33.67 -22.40
CA ILE A 21 -24.59 34.05 -21.70
C ILE A 21 -25.46 35.09 -22.45
N THR A 22 -26.77 34.95 -22.73
CA THR A 22 -27.96 34.28 -22.15
C THR A 22 -29.05 34.27 -23.27
N THR A 23 -30.20 33.55 -23.28
CA THR A 23 -31.36 33.58 -22.36
C THR A 23 -32.46 32.63 -22.89
N LYS A 24 -33.09 31.89 -21.95
CA LYS A 24 -34.53 31.55 -21.82
C LYS A 24 -35.41 31.20 -23.04
N LYS A 25 -36.08 30.04 -22.99
CA LYS A 25 -37.46 29.89 -22.45
C LYS A 25 -37.93 28.41 -22.46
N GLU A 26 -38.60 28.03 -21.37
CA GLU A 26 -39.40 26.82 -21.17
C GLU A 26 -40.68 26.84 -22.04
N PRO A 27 -41.47 25.74 -22.07
CA PRO A 27 -42.45 25.51 -20.99
C PRO A 27 -42.51 24.08 -20.41
N GLU A 28 -43.04 24.07 -19.18
CA GLU A 28 -43.56 22.99 -18.31
C GLU A 28 -44.47 21.96 -19.05
N MET A 29 -44.68 20.70 -18.65
CA MET A 29 -45.18 20.06 -17.41
C MET A 29 -45.01 18.53 -17.67
N GLU A 30 -44.87 17.58 -16.73
CA GLU A 30 -45.75 17.23 -15.62
C GLU A 30 -45.09 16.11 -14.78
N MET A 31 -45.31 16.11 -13.47
CA MET A 31 -44.81 15.12 -12.51
C MET A 31 -45.60 13.80 -12.59
N GLY A 32 -44.89 12.66 -12.59
CA GLY A 32 -45.54 11.37 -12.36
C GLY A 32 -44.61 10.16 -12.32
N GLN A 33 -44.42 9.65 -11.10
CA GLN A 33 -44.17 8.24 -10.75
C GLN A 33 -42.75 7.66 -10.82
N ILE A 34 -42.22 7.52 -9.61
CA ILE A 34 -41.16 6.62 -9.16
C ILE A 34 -41.61 5.17 -9.39
N LEU A 35 -40.92 4.44 -10.27
CA LEU A 35 -41.08 2.99 -10.40
C LEU A 35 -40.32 2.29 -9.26
N SER A 36 -41.07 1.97 -8.20
CA SER A 36 -40.67 1.03 -7.17
C SER A 36 -40.57 -0.38 -7.76
N ILE A 37 -39.38 -0.98 -7.69
CA ILE A 37 -39.16 -2.40 -7.95
C ILE A 37 -39.96 -3.20 -6.91
N GLY A 38 -40.91 -3.99 -7.40
CA GLY A 38 -41.93 -4.66 -6.59
C GLY A 38 -41.34 -5.69 -5.64
N ARG A 39 -41.53 -5.45 -4.33
CA ARG A 39 -41.65 -6.50 -3.32
C ARG A 39 -42.97 -7.24 -3.57
N GLN A 40 -42.93 -8.50 -4.01
CA GLN A 40 -44.07 -9.39 -3.83
C GLN A 40 -44.05 -9.96 -2.41
N LYS A 41 -45.07 -9.61 -1.62
CA LYS A 41 -45.46 -10.33 -0.39
C LYS A 41 -46.69 -11.21 -0.68
N PRO A 42 -46.90 -12.27 0.13
CA PRO A 42 -47.66 -13.46 -0.23
C PRO A 42 -49.15 -13.34 0.11
N ASN A 43 -50.00 -14.01 -0.66
CA ASN A 43 -51.34 -14.50 -0.30
C ASN A 43 -51.85 -15.34 -1.50
N ARG A 44 -52.53 -16.48 -1.39
CA ARG A 44 -53.34 -17.04 -0.30
C ARG A 44 -53.48 -18.56 -0.52
N THR A 45 -53.56 -19.26 0.61
CA THR A 45 -53.96 -20.66 0.85
C THR A 45 -54.95 -21.30 -0.14
N LEU A 46 -54.54 -22.45 -0.68
CA LEU A 46 -55.39 -23.63 -0.87
C LEU A 46 -54.77 -24.77 -0.04
N ARG A 47 -55.58 -25.40 0.81
CA ARG A 47 -55.21 -26.56 1.65
C ARG A 47 -55.28 -27.86 0.84
N SER A 48 -54.54 -28.85 1.33
CA SER A 48 -54.34 -30.26 0.93
C SER A 48 -53.58 -30.44 -0.39
N GLU A 49 -52.40 -31.04 -0.43
CA GLU A 49 -51.96 -32.27 0.23
C GLU A 49 -50.51 -32.14 0.75
N ALA A 50 -50.17 -32.89 1.80
CA ALA A 50 -48.80 -32.96 2.32
C ALA A 50 -47.86 -33.59 1.28
N LYS A 51 -46.87 -32.81 0.80
CA LYS A 51 -45.74 -33.32 0.02
C LYS A 51 -44.62 -33.78 0.97
N PRO A 52 -43.88 -34.86 0.64
CA PRO A 52 -43.01 -35.55 1.58
C PRO A 52 -41.81 -34.69 2.00
N GLU A 53 -41.44 -34.72 3.29
CA GLU A 53 -40.32 -33.98 3.91
C GLU A 53 -38.91 -34.50 3.50
N HIS A 54 -38.76 -35.18 2.36
CA HIS A 54 -37.55 -35.92 1.98
C HIS A 54 -37.09 -35.70 0.53
N ASP A 55 -37.42 -34.57 -0.08
CA ASP A 55 -36.87 -34.21 -1.39
C ASP A 55 -35.56 -33.42 -1.27
N VAL A 56 -34.67 -33.64 -2.22
CA VAL A 56 -33.40 -32.91 -2.35
C VAL A 56 -33.70 -31.43 -2.55
N LYS A 57 -33.16 -30.57 -1.68
CA LYS A 57 -33.20 -29.12 -1.88
C LYS A 57 -32.06 -28.71 -2.78
N ALA A 58 -32.34 -27.98 -3.84
CA ALA A 58 -31.29 -27.48 -4.71
C ALA A 58 -31.72 -26.17 -5.39
N SER A 59 -30.72 -25.39 -5.77
CA SER A 59 -30.89 -24.16 -6.55
C SER A 59 -29.80 -24.08 -7.59
N ILE A 60 -30.14 -23.56 -8.75
CA ILE A 60 -29.18 -23.14 -9.77
C ILE A 60 -28.84 -21.69 -9.49
N ASP A 61 -27.56 -21.40 -9.32
CA ASP A 61 -27.07 -20.02 -9.19
C ASP A 61 -26.77 -19.45 -10.57
N TYR A 62 -26.24 -20.29 -11.47
CA TYR A 62 -25.84 -19.89 -12.80
C TYR A 62 -25.90 -21.05 -13.81
N CYS A 63 -26.37 -20.77 -15.02
CA CYS A 63 -26.32 -21.69 -16.13
C CYS A 63 -26.02 -20.93 -17.41
N ALA A 64 -24.92 -21.30 -18.06
CA ALA A 64 -24.51 -20.68 -19.29
C ALA A 64 -23.98 -21.67 -20.32
N SER A 65 -24.24 -21.36 -21.59
CA SER A 65 -23.54 -21.96 -22.70
C SER A 65 -22.35 -21.08 -23.03
N LEU A 66 -21.15 -21.57 -22.76
CA LEU A 66 -19.89 -20.92 -23.10
C LEU A 66 -19.47 -21.31 -24.52
N MET A 67 -19.25 -20.30 -25.37
CA MET A 67 -18.81 -20.46 -26.77
C MET A 67 -19.72 -21.38 -27.62
N GLY A 68 -20.98 -21.57 -27.20
CA GLY A 68 -21.94 -22.44 -27.89
C GLY A 68 -21.60 -23.93 -27.85
N ARG A 69 -20.62 -24.37 -27.04
CA ARG A 69 -20.10 -25.75 -27.01
C ARG A 69 -20.04 -26.37 -25.62
N TYR A 70 -19.82 -25.55 -24.60
CA TYR A 70 -19.71 -26.02 -23.23
C TYR A 70 -20.91 -25.52 -22.43
N LEU A 71 -21.55 -26.41 -21.71
CA LEU A 71 -22.61 -26.07 -20.78
C LEU A 71 -22.04 -26.09 -19.37
N ILE A 72 -22.19 -24.98 -18.66
CA ILE A 72 -21.73 -24.83 -17.30
C ILE A 72 -22.92 -24.52 -16.41
N ILE A 73 -23.11 -25.35 -15.39
CA ILE A 73 -24.18 -25.21 -14.42
C ILE A 73 -23.55 -25.19 -13.04
N THR A 74 -23.73 -24.09 -12.31
CA THR A 74 -23.28 -23.99 -10.92
C THR A 74 -24.48 -23.76 -10.01
N GLY A 75 -24.40 -24.33 -8.82
CA GLY A 75 -25.47 -24.23 -7.84
C GLY A 75 -25.10 -24.93 -6.54
N TRP A 76 -26.13 -25.20 -5.75
CA TRP A 76 -26.01 -25.97 -4.53
C TRP A 76 -27.11 -27.01 -4.42
N ALA A 77 -26.79 -28.12 -3.77
CA ALA A 77 -27.72 -29.20 -3.50
C ALA A 77 -27.49 -29.78 -2.10
N TYR A 78 -28.59 -30.08 -1.41
CA TYR A 78 -28.59 -30.53 -0.04
C TYR A 78 -29.74 -31.52 0.21
N HIS A 79 -29.42 -32.61 0.90
CA HIS A 79 -30.40 -33.49 1.51
C HIS A 79 -30.07 -33.63 3.00
N PRO A 80 -31.06 -33.55 3.91
CA PRO A 80 -30.81 -33.47 5.35
C PRO A 80 -30.18 -34.73 5.96
N ASN A 81 -30.42 -35.89 5.36
CA ASN A 81 -30.04 -37.19 5.94
C ASN A 81 -29.13 -38.04 5.05
N GLU A 82 -28.84 -37.59 3.83
CA GLU A 82 -28.14 -38.41 2.84
C GLU A 82 -27.20 -37.56 1.99
N GLU A 83 -26.16 -38.19 1.47
CA GLU A 83 -25.32 -37.57 0.45
C GLU A 83 -26.03 -37.58 -0.91
N ILE A 84 -25.81 -36.51 -1.67
CA ILE A 84 -26.19 -36.45 -3.07
C ILE A 84 -25.30 -37.41 -3.86
N LYS A 85 -25.93 -38.40 -4.51
CA LYS A 85 -25.27 -39.51 -5.20
C LYS A 85 -24.93 -39.20 -6.65
N ALA A 86 -25.82 -38.48 -7.36
CA ALA A 86 -25.64 -38.23 -8.77
C ALA A 86 -26.30 -36.91 -9.20
N TYR A 87 -25.71 -36.32 -10.23
CA TYR A 87 -26.26 -35.21 -10.99
C TYR A 87 -26.42 -35.72 -12.41
N ARG A 88 -27.60 -35.59 -12.99
CA ARG A 88 -27.91 -36.01 -14.36
C ARG A 88 -28.48 -34.85 -15.12
N LEU A 89 -28.01 -34.68 -16.35
CA LEU A 89 -28.40 -33.58 -17.19
C LEU A 89 -29.22 -34.09 -18.36
N ASP A 90 -30.40 -33.51 -18.55
CA ASP A 90 -31.27 -33.80 -19.68
C ASP A 90 -31.36 -32.56 -20.58
N SER A 91 -31.38 -32.78 -21.90
CA SER A 91 -31.63 -31.75 -22.91
C SER A 91 -32.75 -32.20 -23.84
N ASN A 92 -33.78 -31.36 -24.02
CA ASN A 92 -34.95 -31.65 -24.84
C ASN A 92 -35.53 -33.05 -24.56
N LYS A 93 -35.58 -33.42 -23.27
CA LYS A 93 -36.07 -34.71 -22.74
C LYS A 93 -35.24 -35.94 -23.15
N HIS A 94 -33.98 -35.73 -23.53
CA HIS A 94 -33.00 -36.79 -23.77
C HIS A 94 -31.87 -36.69 -22.74
N ALA A 95 -31.52 -37.83 -22.13
CA ALA A 95 -30.44 -37.91 -21.17
C ALA A 95 -29.09 -37.70 -21.85
N ILE A 96 -28.30 -36.78 -21.30
CA ILE A 96 -26.91 -36.56 -21.71
C ILE A 96 -26.04 -37.62 -21.04
N SER A 97 -25.13 -38.22 -21.83
CA SER A 97 -24.22 -39.26 -21.32
C SER A 97 -23.44 -38.75 -20.11
N GLU A 98 -23.35 -39.57 -19.05
CA GLU A 98 -22.52 -39.25 -17.87
C GLU A 98 -21.03 -39.11 -18.22
N SER A 99 -20.59 -39.64 -19.36
CA SER A 99 -19.23 -39.42 -19.90
C SER A 99 -19.03 -38.06 -20.57
N ALA A 100 -20.12 -37.31 -20.82
CA ALA A 100 -20.08 -36.03 -21.53
C ALA A 100 -19.97 -34.83 -20.58
N TYR A 101 -20.03 -35.04 -19.27
CA TYR A 101 -19.90 -33.98 -18.28
C TYR A 101 -19.13 -34.39 -17.03
N THR A 102 -18.47 -33.41 -16.43
CA THR A 102 -17.77 -33.55 -15.16
C THR A 102 -18.57 -32.83 -14.08
N VAL A 103 -18.78 -33.49 -12.94
CA VAL A 103 -19.37 -32.88 -11.76
C VAL A 103 -18.26 -32.60 -10.75
N LEU A 104 -18.07 -31.34 -10.42
CA LEU A 104 -17.22 -30.91 -9.32
C LEU A 104 -18.10 -30.58 -8.13
N ARG A 105 -17.68 -31.04 -6.96
CA ARG A 105 -18.33 -30.76 -5.68
C ARG A 105 -17.41 -29.90 -4.85
N GLY A 106 -17.98 -28.89 -4.18
CA GLY A 106 -17.21 -27.92 -3.43
C GLY A 106 -17.94 -27.44 -2.18
N GLN A 107 -17.20 -26.80 -1.27
CA GLN A 107 -17.78 -26.21 -0.08
C GLN A 107 -18.46 -24.88 -0.42
N ARG A 108 -19.56 -24.60 0.27
CA ARG A 108 -20.34 -23.36 0.14
C ARG A 108 -20.66 -22.83 1.52
N LYS A 109 -19.79 -21.96 2.04
CA LYS A 109 -19.89 -21.46 3.42
C LYS A 109 -21.18 -20.67 3.65
N ASP A 110 -21.56 -19.84 2.69
CA ASP A 110 -22.83 -19.10 2.68
C ASP A 110 -24.06 -20.01 2.80
N VAL A 111 -24.08 -21.12 2.05
CA VAL A 111 -25.18 -22.09 2.07
C VAL A 111 -25.15 -22.90 3.36
N ALA A 112 -23.96 -23.29 3.85
CA ALA A 112 -23.80 -24.00 5.10
C ALA A 112 -24.31 -23.16 6.29
N ASP A 113 -23.94 -21.89 6.34
CA ASP A 113 -24.38 -20.93 7.36
C ASP A 113 -25.91 -20.72 7.30
N HIS A 114 -26.48 -20.62 6.10
CA HIS A 114 -27.93 -20.47 5.92
C HIS A 114 -28.73 -21.73 6.31
N LEU A 115 -28.22 -22.92 6.00
CA LEU A 115 -28.86 -24.19 6.30
C LEU A 115 -28.57 -24.72 7.71
N GLY A 116 -27.64 -24.10 8.45
CA GLY A 116 -27.24 -24.52 9.79
C GLY A 116 -26.48 -25.85 9.81
N VAL A 117 -25.71 -26.14 8.76
CA VAL A 117 -24.94 -27.38 8.62
C VAL A 117 -23.44 -27.11 8.75
N LYS A 118 -22.62 -28.17 8.88
CA LYS A 118 -21.18 -28.02 9.01
C LYS A 118 -20.58 -27.32 7.79
N SER A 119 -19.63 -26.42 8.02
CA SER A 119 -19.00 -25.61 6.97
C SER A 119 -18.15 -26.41 5.98
N ASP A 120 -17.74 -27.63 6.34
CA ASP A 120 -16.95 -28.52 5.51
C ASP A 120 -17.78 -29.37 4.52
N ALA A 121 -19.12 -29.28 4.58
CA ALA A 121 -20.01 -30.02 3.71
C ALA A 121 -19.89 -29.58 2.25
N LEU A 122 -19.84 -30.56 1.34
CA LEU A 122 -19.78 -30.36 -0.12
C LEU A 122 -21.16 -30.01 -0.69
N LEU A 123 -21.68 -28.84 -0.33
CA LEU A 123 -23.03 -28.39 -0.72
C LEU A 123 -23.06 -27.79 -2.12
N GLY A 124 -21.95 -27.26 -2.60
CA GLY A 124 -21.82 -26.70 -3.94
C GLY A 124 -21.59 -27.76 -5.00
N PHE A 125 -22.09 -27.49 -6.21
CA PHE A 125 -21.73 -28.25 -7.39
C PHE A 125 -21.47 -27.34 -8.58
N SER A 126 -20.60 -27.81 -9.47
CA SER A 126 -20.37 -27.23 -10.78
C SER A 126 -20.30 -28.36 -11.80
N ILE A 127 -21.18 -28.31 -12.79
CA ILE A 127 -21.25 -29.28 -13.88
C ILE A 127 -20.70 -28.62 -15.12
N ILE A 128 -19.72 -29.25 -15.76
CA ILE A 128 -19.23 -28.82 -17.06
C ILE A 128 -19.49 -29.94 -18.05
N ALA A 129 -20.33 -29.69 -19.05
CA ALA A 129 -20.66 -30.63 -20.10
C ALA A 129 -20.09 -30.16 -21.45
N THR A 130 -19.56 -31.11 -22.23
CA THR A 130 -19.30 -30.88 -23.66
C THR A 130 -20.55 -31.28 -24.43
N MET A 131 -21.06 -30.38 -25.26
CA MET A 131 -22.29 -30.60 -26.01
C MET A 131 -21.97 -30.79 -27.49
N ASP A 132 -22.42 -31.90 -28.09
CA ASP A 132 -22.21 -32.21 -29.50
C ASP A 132 -23.12 -31.40 -30.47
N GLY A 133 -23.65 -30.26 -30.03
CA GLY A 133 -24.53 -29.39 -30.82
C GLY A 133 -24.66 -27.97 -30.24
N VAL A 134 -25.16 -27.02 -31.04
CA VAL A 134 -25.35 -25.63 -30.62
C VAL A 134 -26.56 -25.53 -29.69
N LEU A 135 -26.31 -25.27 -28.41
CA LEU A 135 -27.36 -24.93 -27.46
C LEU A 135 -27.94 -23.55 -27.80
N SER A 136 -29.26 -23.49 -28.06
CA SER A 136 -30.01 -22.24 -28.18
C SER A 136 -30.68 -21.89 -26.86
N GLU A 137 -31.06 -20.61 -26.67
CA GLU A 137 -31.87 -20.17 -25.52
C GLU A 137 -33.23 -20.88 -25.44
N GLU A 138 -33.67 -21.53 -26.51
CA GLU A 138 -34.90 -22.33 -26.59
C GLU A 138 -34.70 -23.78 -26.16
N SER A 139 -33.47 -24.19 -25.79
CA SER A 139 -33.18 -25.56 -25.36
C SER A 139 -33.78 -25.81 -23.97
N GLU A 140 -34.66 -26.82 -23.85
CA GLU A 140 -35.16 -27.27 -22.55
C GLU A 140 -34.04 -28.05 -21.84
N LEU A 141 -33.40 -27.46 -20.84
CA LEU A 141 -32.40 -28.12 -20.00
C LEU A 141 -33.00 -28.42 -18.63
N SER A 142 -32.81 -29.63 -18.12
CA SER A 142 -33.17 -29.96 -16.75
C SER A 142 -32.04 -30.69 -16.04
N LEU A 143 -31.78 -30.27 -14.80
CA LEU A 143 -30.83 -30.91 -13.91
C LEU A 143 -31.58 -31.79 -12.91
N ILE A 144 -31.32 -33.09 -12.96
CA ILE A 144 -31.85 -34.09 -12.05
C ILE A 144 -30.79 -34.38 -10.99
N ILE A 145 -31.16 -34.24 -9.72
CA ILE A 145 -30.28 -34.46 -8.59
C ILE A 145 -30.84 -35.60 -7.75
N ASP A 146 -30.07 -36.67 -7.66
CA ASP A 146 -30.47 -37.93 -7.02
C ASP A 146 -29.74 -38.11 -5.68
N SER A 147 -30.51 -38.44 -4.64
CA SER A 147 -30.03 -39.04 -3.38
C SER A 147 -30.44 -40.52 -3.32
N SER A 148 -30.25 -41.21 -2.19
CA SER A 148 -30.69 -42.61 -2.07
C SER A 148 -32.22 -42.72 -1.96
N SER A 149 -32.87 -41.73 -1.34
CA SER A 149 -34.31 -41.74 -1.06
C SER A 149 -35.12 -40.67 -1.78
N GLY A 150 -34.48 -39.65 -2.39
CA GLY A 150 -35.15 -38.50 -2.97
C GLY A 150 -34.55 -38.04 -4.30
N ARG A 151 -35.38 -37.44 -5.16
CA ARG A 151 -35.01 -36.92 -6.48
C ARG A 151 -35.64 -35.55 -6.69
N THR A 152 -34.85 -34.59 -7.15
CA THR A 152 -35.35 -33.27 -7.58
C THR A 152 -34.92 -33.00 -9.01
N ALA A 153 -35.85 -32.51 -9.84
CA ALA A 153 -35.55 -32.01 -11.18
C ALA A 153 -35.75 -30.49 -11.18
N ILE A 154 -34.76 -29.77 -11.71
CA ILE A 154 -34.79 -28.31 -11.83
C ILE A 154 -34.66 -27.95 -13.29
N ASP A 155 -35.64 -27.21 -13.82
CA ASP A 155 -35.54 -26.61 -15.15
C ASP A 155 -34.52 -25.49 -15.11
N VAL A 156 -33.63 -25.49 -16.10
CA VAL A 156 -32.47 -24.60 -16.14
C VAL A 156 -32.60 -23.66 -17.33
N SER A 157 -32.63 -22.35 -17.05
CA SER A 157 -32.63 -21.33 -18.10
C SER A 157 -31.21 -21.06 -18.58
N LEU A 158 -30.97 -21.20 -19.88
CA LEU A 158 -29.66 -21.03 -20.49
C LEU A 158 -29.39 -19.54 -20.77
N GLN A 159 -28.28 -19.01 -20.24
CA GLN A 159 -27.72 -17.73 -20.68
C GLN A 159 -26.62 -17.98 -21.72
N LYS A 160 -26.58 -17.17 -22.79
CA LYS A 160 -25.48 -17.25 -23.76
C LYS A 160 -24.33 -16.38 -23.28
N GLU A 161 -23.16 -17.01 -23.18
CA GLU A 161 -21.95 -16.32 -22.75
C GLU A 161 -20.83 -16.51 -23.75
N THR A 162 -20.17 -15.40 -24.06
CA THR A 162 -19.04 -15.38 -24.99
C THR A 162 -17.69 -15.35 -24.28
N SER A 163 -17.66 -15.11 -22.96
CA SER A 163 -16.43 -15.03 -22.19
C SER A 163 -16.47 -15.84 -20.90
N LEU A 164 -15.27 -16.15 -20.39
CA LEU A 164 -15.06 -16.84 -19.11
C LEU A 164 -15.24 -15.93 -17.89
N ARG A 165 -15.30 -14.61 -18.10
CA ARG A 165 -15.32 -13.61 -17.02
C ARG A 165 -16.50 -13.79 -16.05
N PRO A 166 -17.76 -13.97 -16.48
CA PRO A 166 -18.88 -14.16 -15.54
C PRO A 166 -18.68 -15.37 -14.61
N LEU A 167 -18.01 -16.41 -15.10
CA LEU A 167 -17.67 -17.60 -14.34
C LEU A 167 -16.55 -17.34 -13.31
N LEU A 168 -15.59 -16.48 -13.64
CA LEU A 168 -14.52 -16.03 -12.72
C LEU A 168 -15.02 -14.96 -11.71
N ASP A 169 -15.84 -14.00 -12.14
CA ASP A 169 -16.15 -12.77 -11.38
C ASP A 169 -17.40 -12.84 -10.48
N LEU A 170 -18.46 -13.56 -10.91
CA LEU A 170 -19.79 -13.32 -10.34
C LEU A 170 -20.39 -14.45 -9.49
N HIS A 171 -20.13 -15.73 -9.77
CA HIS A 171 -20.89 -16.80 -9.11
C HIS A 171 -20.06 -17.90 -8.44
N MET A 172 -18.77 -17.65 -8.26
CA MET A 172 -17.89 -18.47 -7.44
C MET A 172 -17.53 -17.86 -6.09
N ARG A 173 -17.92 -16.62 -5.77
CA ARG A 173 -17.47 -15.91 -4.54
C ARG A 173 -17.63 -16.74 -3.25
N SER A 174 -18.64 -17.59 -3.20
CA SER A 174 -18.97 -18.47 -2.08
C SER A 174 -18.33 -19.86 -2.10
N PHE A 175 -17.75 -20.28 -3.22
CA PHE A 175 -16.95 -21.50 -3.29
C PHE A 175 -15.62 -21.30 -2.58
N ASP A 176 -15.16 -22.35 -1.89
CA ASP A 176 -13.80 -22.36 -1.35
C ASP A 176 -12.75 -22.31 -2.48
N PRO A 177 -11.54 -21.76 -2.22
CA PRO A 177 -10.50 -21.62 -3.22
C PRO A 177 -10.14 -22.91 -3.96
N LYS A 178 -10.07 -24.06 -3.26
CA LYS A 178 -9.71 -25.35 -3.90
C LYS A 178 -10.74 -25.76 -4.93
N SER A 179 -12.02 -25.57 -4.62
CA SER A 179 -13.11 -25.87 -5.56
C SER A 179 -13.13 -24.92 -6.76
N LYS A 180 -12.79 -23.64 -6.56
CA LYS A 180 -12.61 -22.68 -7.66
C LYS A 180 -11.49 -23.10 -8.60
N SER A 181 -10.34 -23.46 -8.04
CA SER A 181 -9.20 -23.92 -8.83
C SER A 181 -9.47 -25.24 -9.53
N ALA A 182 -10.18 -26.17 -8.89
CA ALA A 182 -10.61 -27.39 -9.56
C ALA A 182 -11.52 -27.09 -10.76
N LEU A 183 -12.48 -26.18 -10.61
CA LEU A 183 -13.36 -25.75 -11.71
C LEU A 183 -12.57 -25.11 -12.84
N LEU A 184 -11.69 -24.17 -12.49
CA LEU A 184 -10.89 -23.46 -13.47
C LEU A 184 -9.93 -24.41 -14.20
N ASN A 185 -9.25 -25.31 -13.48
CA ASN A 185 -8.38 -26.31 -14.08
C ASN A 185 -9.14 -27.23 -15.05
N GLN A 186 -10.39 -27.59 -14.74
CA GLN A 186 -11.24 -28.36 -15.67
C GLN A 186 -11.63 -27.52 -16.88
N CYS A 187 -12.06 -26.27 -16.70
CA CYS A 187 -12.33 -25.35 -17.81
C CYS A 187 -11.08 -25.22 -18.71
N ILE A 188 -9.92 -24.88 -18.14
CA ILE A 188 -8.61 -24.82 -18.81
C ILE A 188 -8.33 -26.09 -19.61
N SER A 189 -8.45 -27.27 -18.98
CA SER A 189 -8.19 -28.56 -19.62
C SER A 189 -9.12 -28.84 -20.80
N LEU A 190 -10.39 -28.46 -20.70
CA LEU A 190 -11.40 -28.65 -21.74
C LEU A 190 -11.16 -27.76 -22.96
N PHE A 191 -10.54 -26.58 -22.80
CA PHE A 191 -10.26 -25.68 -23.92
C PHE A 191 -9.21 -26.19 -24.93
N LYS A 192 -8.56 -27.35 -24.69
CA LYS A 192 -7.67 -28.13 -25.60
C LYS A 192 -7.21 -27.40 -26.90
N GLY A 193 -6.53 -26.26 -26.81
CA GLY A 193 -5.98 -25.65 -28.03
C GLY A 193 -5.79 -24.14 -28.14
N GLU A 194 -6.04 -23.29 -27.14
CA GLU A 194 -5.49 -21.92 -27.16
C GLU A 194 -4.95 -21.43 -25.80
N ILE A 195 -4.53 -22.35 -24.92
CA ILE A 195 -3.57 -21.99 -23.88
C ILE A 195 -2.24 -21.80 -24.60
N VAL A 196 -1.91 -20.55 -24.92
CA VAL A 196 -0.53 -20.24 -25.27
C VAL A 196 0.19 -19.96 -23.97
N ASP A 197 1.00 -20.94 -23.58
CA ASP A 197 2.03 -20.73 -22.59
C ASP A 197 3.04 -19.75 -23.20
N LEU A 198 2.95 -18.50 -22.77
CA LEU A 198 3.83 -17.43 -23.23
C LEU A 198 5.13 -17.37 -22.42
N SER A 199 5.36 -18.32 -21.49
CA SER A 199 6.52 -18.30 -20.58
C SER A 199 7.87 -18.40 -21.28
N GLU A 200 7.94 -19.04 -22.45
CA GLU A 200 9.19 -19.20 -23.22
C GLU A 200 9.36 -18.14 -24.34
N SER A 201 8.33 -17.35 -24.66
CA SER A 201 8.29 -16.54 -25.88
C SER A 201 8.37 -15.03 -25.65
N LEU A 202 8.85 -14.55 -24.51
CA LEU A 202 9.01 -13.11 -24.22
C LEU A 202 9.96 -12.38 -25.20
N ASN A 203 10.71 -13.13 -26.04
CA ASN A 203 11.54 -12.61 -27.14
C ASN A 203 11.04 -12.99 -28.55
N THR A 204 9.90 -13.67 -28.69
CA THR A 204 9.34 -14.05 -30.00
C THR A 204 8.04 -13.30 -30.25
N PRO A 205 7.84 -12.67 -31.43
CA PRO A 205 6.61 -11.97 -31.72
C PRO A 205 5.40 -12.88 -31.51
N LEU A 206 4.41 -12.39 -30.76
CA LEU A 206 3.10 -13.02 -30.48
C LEU A 206 2.26 -13.33 -31.75
N GLU A 207 2.86 -13.28 -32.93
CA GLU A 207 2.25 -13.40 -34.26
C GLU A 207 1.62 -14.77 -34.55
N SER A 208 1.85 -15.79 -33.70
CA SER A 208 1.23 -17.12 -33.83
C SER A 208 -0.17 -17.23 -33.21
N ILE A 209 -0.56 -16.26 -32.39
CA ILE A 209 -1.95 -16.01 -32.00
C ILE A 209 -2.33 -14.74 -32.76
N GLY A 210 -3.51 -14.61 -33.35
CA GLY A 210 -3.97 -13.33 -33.91
C GLY A 210 -4.20 -12.24 -32.84
N ALA A 211 -3.21 -11.95 -31.99
CA ALA A 211 -3.35 -11.31 -30.70
C ALA A 211 -3.12 -9.80 -30.80
N PHE A 212 -4.21 -9.08 -30.64
CA PHE A 212 -4.27 -7.64 -30.39
C PHE A 212 -3.73 -7.25 -29.00
N VAL A 213 -3.25 -8.22 -28.22
CA VAL A 213 -2.78 -8.05 -26.85
C VAL A 213 -1.30 -8.41 -26.75
N ARG A 214 -0.48 -7.52 -26.18
CA ARG A 214 0.93 -7.74 -25.87
C ARG A 214 1.19 -7.29 -24.44
N ILE A 215 1.89 -8.09 -23.65
CA ILE A 215 2.17 -7.79 -22.25
C ILE A 215 3.57 -8.28 -21.88
N GLN A 216 4.24 -7.53 -21.01
CA GLN A 216 5.47 -7.93 -20.35
C GLN A 216 5.41 -7.52 -18.90
N ILE A 217 5.72 -8.45 -18.00
CA ILE A 217 5.97 -8.17 -16.59
C ILE A 217 7.49 -8.03 -16.43
N GLU A 218 7.92 -6.83 -16.02
CA GLU A 218 9.34 -6.49 -15.84
C GLU A 218 9.77 -6.78 -14.40
N LYS A 219 8.88 -6.57 -13.43
CA LYS A 219 9.08 -6.94 -12.02
C LYS A 219 7.81 -7.51 -11.42
N ALA A 220 7.95 -8.61 -10.69
CA ALA A 220 6.98 -9.12 -9.76
C ALA A 220 7.68 -9.35 -8.42
N ILE A 221 7.21 -8.68 -7.38
CA ILE A 221 7.88 -8.64 -6.08
C ILE A 221 6.93 -9.23 -5.04
N ASN A 222 7.44 -10.18 -4.25
CA ASN A 222 6.65 -10.75 -3.17
C ASN A 222 6.51 -9.72 -2.05
N ILE A 223 5.28 -9.48 -1.60
CA ILE A 223 4.96 -8.63 -0.47
C ILE A 223 4.63 -9.53 0.72
N SER A 224 5.70 -10.08 1.32
CA SER A 224 5.63 -11.05 2.41
C SER A 224 4.76 -12.26 2.05
N ASN A 225 3.68 -12.55 2.79
CA ASN A 225 2.69 -13.58 2.41
C ASN A 225 1.34 -12.95 2.03
N ALA A 226 1.30 -11.65 1.73
CA ALA A 226 0.05 -10.89 1.60
C ALA A 226 -0.32 -10.55 0.15
N GLY A 227 0.65 -10.55 -0.77
CA GLY A 227 0.37 -10.24 -2.16
C GLY A 227 1.60 -10.07 -3.04
N VAL A 228 1.37 -9.60 -4.26
CA VAL A 228 2.40 -9.34 -5.27
C VAL A 228 2.31 -7.92 -5.75
N PHE A 229 3.45 -7.27 -5.86
CA PHE A 229 3.58 -6.01 -6.58
C PHE A 229 4.07 -6.26 -8.00
N LEU A 230 3.27 -5.86 -8.99
CA LEU A 230 3.56 -6.00 -10.41
C LEU A 230 3.93 -4.67 -11.05
N TYR A 231 4.93 -4.70 -11.92
CA TYR A 231 5.32 -3.59 -12.78
C TYR A 231 5.71 -4.10 -14.17
N GLY A 232 5.25 -3.43 -15.22
CA GLY A 232 5.52 -3.81 -16.60
C GLY A 232 4.77 -2.95 -17.61
N TRP A 233 4.40 -3.54 -18.75
CA TRP A 233 3.60 -2.87 -19.78
C TRP A 233 2.58 -3.81 -20.44
N LEU A 234 1.48 -3.24 -20.93
CA LEU A 234 0.36 -3.93 -21.58
C LEU A 234 -0.16 -3.07 -22.76
N ILE A 235 -0.30 -3.67 -23.93
CA ILE A 235 -0.93 -3.11 -25.12
C ILE A 235 -2.13 -3.99 -25.47
N ASP A 236 -3.34 -3.40 -25.51
CA ASP A 236 -4.55 -4.05 -26.03
C ASP A 236 -5.14 -3.20 -27.17
N SER A 237 -4.68 -3.48 -28.40
CA SER A 237 -4.94 -2.67 -29.59
C SER A 237 -6.37 -2.76 -30.11
N GLU A 238 -7.16 -3.76 -29.69
CA GLU A 238 -8.59 -3.86 -30.03
C GLU A 238 -9.53 -3.75 -28.82
N SER A 239 -8.99 -3.58 -27.61
CA SER A 239 -9.79 -3.68 -26.37
C SER A 239 -10.48 -5.05 -26.27
N ASP A 240 -9.75 -6.11 -26.64
CA ASP A 240 -10.23 -7.49 -26.67
C ASP A 240 -10.08 -8.18 -25.31
N LEU A 241 -9.24 -7.65 -24.39
CA LEU A 241 -9.16 -8.17 -23.03
C LEU A 241 -10.48 -7.98 -22.28
N ASP A 242 -10.84 -9.02 -21.55
CA ASP A 242 -12.00 -9.06 -20.66
C ASP A 242 -11.60 -9.26 -19.19
N GLY A 243 -10.45 -9.89 -18.93
CA GLY A 243 -9.96 -10.05 -17.57
C GLY A 243 -8.49 -10.47 -17.47
N ILE A 244 -7.90 -10.14 -16.32
CA ILE A 244 -6.54 -10.51 -15.92
C ILE A 244 -6.60 -11.05 -14.49
N TYR A 245 -6.01 -12.21 -14.24
CA TYR A 245 -6.02 -12.87 -12.93
C TYR A 245 -4.63 -13.38 -12.60
N LEU A 246 -4.26 -13.42 -11.32
CA LEU A 246 -3.06 -14.10 -10.83
C LEU A 246 -3.45 -15.38 -10.13
N GLN A 247 -2.68 -16.44 -10.36
CA GLN A 247 -2.85 -17.74 -9.73
C GLN A 247 -1.56 -18.19 -9.06
N HIS A 248 -1.65 -18.59 -7.81
CA HIS A 248 -0.60 -19.28 -7.05
C HIS A 248 -1.19 -20.58 -6.51
N GLU A 249 -0.71 -21.73 -6.99
CA GLU A 249 -1.29 -23.05 -6.62
C GLU A 249 -2.83 -23.08 -6.81
N SER A 250 -3.58 -23.22 -5.72
CA SER A 250 -5.05 -23.21 -5.69
C SER A 250 -5.67 -21.85 -5.36
N GLU A 251 -4.89 -20.80 -5.21
CA GLU A 251 -5.37 -19.45 -4.94
C GLU A 251 -5.40 -18.62 -6.23
N ILE A 252 -6.46 -17.83 -6.39
CA ILE A 252 -6.68 -17.00 -7.58
C ILE A 252 -7.13 -15.60 -7.13
N SER A 253 -6.53 -14.56 -7.68
CA SER A 253 -6.90 -13.17 -7.42
C SER A 253 -8.27 -12.82 -8.01
N ASN A 254 -8.82 -11.67 -7.58
CA ASN A 254 -9.89 -11.02 -8.35
C ASN A 254 -9.39 -10.58 -9.73
N ASN A 255 -10.32 -10.26 -10.64
CA ASN A 255 -9.98 -9.66 -11.93
C ASN A 255 -9.31 -8.29 -11.72
N ILE A 256 -8.04 -8.18 -12.11
CA ILE A 256 -7.25 -6.97 -11.90
C ILE A 256 -7.29 -5.99 -13.08
N LEU A 257 -7.90 -6.36 -14.22
CA LEU A 257 -7.86 -5.55 -15.45
C LEU A 257 -8.32 -4.11 -15.23
N GLU A 258 -9.43 -3.92 -14.51
CA GLU A 258 -9.98 -2.59 -14.20
C GLU A 258 -9.23 -1.89 -13.05
N SER A 259 -8.44 -2.65 -12.28
CA SER A 259 -7.63 -2.16 -11.16
C SER A 259 -6.18 -1.88 -11.55
N LEU A 260 -5.78 -2.05 -12.81
CA LEU A 260 -4.42 -1.71 -13.26
C LEU A 260 -4.24 -0.19 -13.29
N TYR A 261 -3.22 0.31 -12.58
CA TYR A 261 -2.77 1.67 -12.79
C TYR A 261 -1.98 1.76 -14.09
N THR A 262 -2.41 2.66 -14.99
CA THR A 262 -1.78 2.85 -16.30
C THR A 262 -1.13 4.21 -16.45
N PHE A 263 0.09 4.23 -16.99
CA PHE A 263 0.91 5.43 -17.18
C PHE A 263 1.65 5.39 -18.52
N SER A 264 2.21 6.53 -18.92
CA SER A 264 2.92 6.66 -20.21
C SER A 264 4.27 5.93 -20.17
N ARG A 265 4.63 5.28 -21.28
CA ARG A 265 5.93 4.60 -21.47
C ARG A 265 6.45 4.91 -22.87
N ASP A 266 7.22 5.99 -23.02
CA ASP A 266 7.71 6.48 -24.31
C ASP A 266 8.62 5.48 -25.04
N ASP A 267 9.33 4.64 -24.29
CA ASP A 267 10.10 3.53 -24.83
C ASP A 267 9.19 2.46 -25.47
N VAL A 268 8.08 2.09 -24.81
CA VAL A 268 7.11 1.14 -25.35
C VAL A 268 6.35 1.74 -26.54
N ILE A 269 5.97 3.02 -26.48
CA ILE A 269 5.32 3.72 -27.59
C ILE A 269 6.21 3.69 -28.84
N ARG A 270 7.50 4.02 -28.70
CA ARG A 270 8.47 4.01 -29.81
C ARG A 270 8.72 2.60 -30.35
N ALA A 271 8.80 1.59 -29.48
CA ALA A 271 9.04 0.21 -29.88
C ALA A 271 7.87 -0.38 -30.70
N PHE A 272 6.64 0.07 -30.46
CA PHE A 272 5.43 -0.46 -31.08
C PHE A 272 4.65 0.57 -31.92
N GLU A 273 5.36 1.53 -32.54
CA GLU A 273 4.76 2.50 -33.45
C GLU A 273 3.85 1.81 -34.49
N GLY A 274 2.63 2.33 -34.68
CA GLY A 274 1.62 1.78 -35.59
C GLY A 274 0.74 0.65 -35.02
N HIS A 275 1.05 0.13 -33.83
CA HIS A 275 0.22 -0.88 -33.12
C HIS A 275 -0.43 -0.34 -31.84
N THR A 276 -0.28 0.95 -31.59
CA THR A 276 -0.69 1.66 -30.38
C THR A 276 -1.98 2.45 -30.63
N LYS A 277 -2.94 2.41 -29.71
CA LYS A 277 -4.09 3.34 -29.69
C LYS A 277 -3.63 4.75 -29.28
N VAL A 278 -4.42 5.77 -29.61
CA VAL A 278 -4.07 7.20 -29.44
C VAL A 278 -3.80 7.62 -27.98
N ASN A 279 -4.23 6.84 -26.97
CA ASN A 279 -4.17 7.27 -25.56
C ASN A 279 -2.81 7.10 -24.86
N GLY A 280 -1.81 6.45 -25.47
CA GLY A 280 -0.39 6.48 -25.05
C GLY A 280 -0.01 5.84 -23.70
N LYS A 281 -0.97 5.38 -22.88
CA LYS A 281 -0.69 4.77 -21.57
C LYS A 281 -0.57 3.25 -21.67
N TYR A 282 0.67 2.76 -21.64
CA TYR A 282 1.00 1.34 -21.79
C TYR A 282 1.74 0.75 -20.60
N GLY A 283 2.31 1.58 -19.73
CA GLY A 283 2.88 1.09 -18.47
C GLY A 283 1.77 0.60 -17.56
N ILE A 284 2.02 -0.50 -16.84
CA ILE A 284 1.12 -1.03 -15.83
C ILE A 284 1.84 -1.18 -14.49
N LEU A 285 1.12 -0.86 -13.42
CA LEU A 285 1.54 -1.05 -12.04
C LEU A 285 0.32 -1.53 -11.24
N CYS A 286 0.49 -2.55 -10.41
CA CYS A 286 -0.61 -3.02 -9.57
C CYS A 286 -0.08 -3.79 -8.35
N TYR A 287 -0.61 -3.47 -7.17
CA TYR A 287 -0.54 -4.36 -6.02
C TYR A 287 -1.74 -5.30 -6.03
N VAL A 288 -1.49 -6.62 -5.94
CA VAL A 288 -2.52 -7.65 -6.00
C VAL A 288 -2.46 -8.48 -4.71
N PRO A 289 -3.48 -8.39 -3.84
CA PRO A 289 -3.60 -9.30 -2.70
C PRO A 289 -3.71 -10.75 -3.18
N LEU A 290 -2.80 -11.60 -2.73
CA LEU A 290 -2.71 -13.02 -3.09
C LEU A 290 -1.87 -13.73 -2.03
N ASP A 291 -2.37 -14.84 -1.50
CA ASP A 291 -1.63 -15.63 -0.53
C ASP A 291 -0.51 -16.41 -1.24
N ILE A 292 0.72 -16.07 -0.88
CA ILE A 292 1.92 -16.67 -1.46
C ILE A 292 2.75 -17.25 -0.34
N GLU A 293 2.78 -18.57 -0.31
CA GLU A 293 3.62 -19.30 0.62
C GLU A 293 5.10 -18.96 0.40
N SER A 294 5.78 -18.67 1.51
CA SER A 294 7.20 -18.33 1.52
C SER A 294 8.03 -19.44 0.85
N GLY A 295 8.88 -19.04 -0.11
CA GLY A 295 9.78 -19.94 -0.82
C GLY A 295 9.30 -20.41 -2.20
N GLN A 296 8.06 -20.09 -2.60
CA GLN A 296 7.58 -20.33 -3.97
C GLN A 296 7.85 -19.13 -4.89
N PRO A 297 8.69 -19.26 -5.93
CA PRO A 297 9.11 -18.12 -6.73
C PRO A 297 8.25 -17.93 -7.99
N LYS A 298 7.11 -18.61 -8.15
CA LYS A 298 6.36 -18.59 -9.40
C LYS A 298 4.86 -18.45 -9.19
N ILE A 299 4.26 -17.59 -10.00
CA ILE A 299 2.81 -17.49 -10.18
C ILE A 299 2.47 -17.53 -11.65
N ASN A 300 1.20 -17.77 -11.96
CA ASN A 300 0.66 -17.70 -13.30
C ASN A 300 -0.23 -16.47 -13.45
N MET A 301 -0.03 -15.68 -14.50
CA MET A 301 -0.98 -14.66 -14.94
C MET A 301 -1.86 -15.22 -16.03
N MET A 302 -3.17 -15.17 -15.82
CA MET A 302 -4.19 -15.65 -16.75
C MET A 302 -4.88 -14.47 -17.42
N LEU A 303 -5.01 -14.52 -18.75
CA LEU A 303 -5.63 -13.48 -19.56
C LEU A 303 -6.84 -14.04 -20.29
N THR A 304 -8.01 -13.42 -20.13
CA THR A 304 -9.24 -13.81 -20.84
C THR A 304 -9.64 -12.73 -21.85
N THR A 305 -10.09 -13.13 -23.05
CA THR A 305 -10.60 -12.19 -24.07
C THR A 305 -12.12 -12.27 -24.24
N LYS A 306 -12.72 -11.20 -24.78
CA LYS A 306 -14.16 -11.12 -25.11
C LYS A 306 -14.61 -12.14 -26.15
N ARG A 307 -13.65 -12.67 -26.92
CA ARG A 307 -13.84 -13.73 -27.92
C ARG A 307 -13.70 -15.14 -27.33
N GLY A 308 -13.52 -15.26 -26.02
CA GLY A 308 -13.47 -16.53 -25.29
C GLY A 308 -12.10 -17.21 -25.29
N LYS A 309 -11.01 -16.49 -25.58
CA LYS A 309 -9.64 -17.04 -25.51
C LYS A 309 -9.08 -16.93 -24.08
N LEU A 310 -8.23 -17.87 -23.69
CA LEU A 310 -7.53 -17.89 -22.40
C LEU A 310 -6.03 -18.13 -22.61
N ALA A 311 -5.19 -17.17 -22.23
CA ALA A 311 -3.73 -17.32 -22.24
C ALA A 311 -3.17 -17.39 -20.81
N THR A 312 -2.02 -18.02 -20.64
CA THR A 312 -1.34 -18.11 -19.32
C THR A 312 0.15 -17.77 -19.47
N ILE A 313 0.65 -16.94 -18.57
CA ILE A 313 2.05 -16.50 -18.51
C ILE A 313 2.62 -16.87 -17.15
N GLY A 314 3.68 -17.67 -17.11
CA GLY A 314 4.45 -17.88 -15.89
C GLY A 314 5.27 -16.64 -15.52
N ILE A 315 5.14 -16.17 -14.29
CA ILE A 315 5.85 -15.00 -13.75
C ILE A 315 6.73 -15.47 -12.60
N ASN A 316 8.02 -15.14 -12.68
CA ASN A 316 8.93 -15.33 -11.56
C ASN A 316 8.78 -14.17 -10.58
N ILE A 317 8.59 -14.48 -9.31
CA ILE A 317 8.50 -13.52 -8.22
C ILE A 317 9.85 -13.44 -7.53
N SER A 318 10.36 -12.21 -7.42
CA SER A 318 11.53 -11.91 -6.62
C SER A 318 11.16 -11.88 -5.14
N SER A 319 11.80 -12.74 -4.34
CA SER A 319 11.78 -12.65 -2.88
C SER A 319 12.97 -11.82 -2.43
N ILE A 320 12.73 -10.55 -2.10
CA ILE A 320 13.74 -9.63 -1.60
C ILE A 320 13.76 -9.75 -0.08
N THR A 321 14.92 -10.01 0.50
CA THR A 321 15.06 -10.26 1.94
C THR A 321 15.07 -8.97 2.77
N SER A 322 15.41 -7.84 2.16
CA SER A 322 15.45 -6.54 2.82
C SER A 322 14.16 -5.75 2.56
N THR A 323 13.50 -5.31 3.64
CA THR A 323 12.33 -4.42 3.56
C THR A 323 12.67 -3.14 2.79
N THR A 324 13.83 -2.55 3.06
CA THR A 324 14.32 -1.32 2.41
C THR A 324 14.52 -1.49 0.92
N GLU A 325 15.15 -2.58 0.49
CA GLU A 325 15.34 -2.86 -0.95
C GLU A 325 13.99 -3.08 -1.65
N THR A 326 13.03 -3.71 -0.96
CA THR A 326 11.68 -3.91 -1.48
C THR A 326 10.97 -2.58 -1.71
N ILE A 327 11.04 -1.66 -0.73
CA ILE A 327 10.52 -0.29 -0.84
C ILE A 327 11.15 0.45 -2.02
N GLU A 328 12.48 0.39 -2.17
CA GLU A 328 13.19 0.99 -3.29
C GLU A 328 12.66 0.47 -4.64
N HIS A 329 12.50 -0.85 -4.77
CA HIS A 329 12.01 -1.46 -6.00
C HIS A 329 10.56 -1.10 -6.35
N ILE A 330 9.71 -0.85 -5.35
CA ILE A 330 8.34 -0.36 -5.51
C ILE A 330 8.35 1.11 -5.97
N LEU A 331 9.08 1.97 -5.26
CA LEU A 331 9.02 3.41 -5.45
C LEU A 331 9.79 3.91 -6.66
N VAL A 332 10.89 3.24 -7.06
CA VAL A 332 11.72 3.69 -8.20
C VAL A 332 10.90 3.84 -9.49
N ASN A 333 9.81 3.10 -9.62
CA ASN A 333 8.93 3.08 -10.79
C ASN A 333 7.75 4.06 -10.72
N VAL A 334 7.56 4.79 -9.61
CA VAL A 334 6.48 5.78 -9.47
C VAL A 334 6.86 7.05 -10.22
N ASP A 335 6.02 7.52 -11.14
CA ASP A 335 6.22 8.79 -11.84
C ASP A 335 5.55 9.95 -11.07
N LEU A 336 6.38 10.86 -10.55
CA LEU A 336 5.91 12.05 -9.84
C LEU A 336 5.27 13.10 -10.76
N LYS A 337 5.39 12.93 -12.09
CA LYS A 337 4.75 13.76 -13.11
C LYS A 337 3.44 13.16 -13.62
N ASP A 338 2.95 12.04 -13.09
CA ASP A 338 1.62 11.55 -13.46
C ASP A 338 0.53 12.37 -12.74
N ARG A 339 -0.45 12.85 -13.50
CA ARG A 339 -1.64 13.56 -12.98
C ARG A 339 -2.43 12.75 -11.96
N ASN A 340 -2.37 11.43 -12.05
CA ASN A 340 -3.08 10.50 -11.17
C ASN A 340 -2.14 9.90 -10.12
N LEU A 341 -1.06 10.60 -9.76
CA LEU A 341 -0.08 10.14 -8.75
C LEU A 341 -0.77 9.69 -7.46
N PHE A 342 -1.69 10.50 -6.91
CA PHE A 342 -2.33 10.18 -5.64
C PHE A 342 -3.23 8.95 -5.72
N ASP A 343 -3.89 8.68 -6.85
CA ASP A 343 -4.67 7.46 -7.05
C ASP A 343 -3.75 6.22 -7.05
N CYS A 344 -2.56 6.34 -7.65
CA CYS A 344 -1.53 5.29 -7.62
C CYS A 344 -1.02 5.04 -6.20
N LEU A 345 -0.72 6.12 -5.47
CA LEU A 345 -0.28 6.02 -4.08
C LEU A 345 -1.34 5.34 -3.22
N GLU A 346 -2.60 5.74 -3.36
CA GLU A 346 -3.72 5.22 -2.56
C GLU A 346 -4.07 3.77 -2.88
N SER A 347 -4.12 3.41 -4.16
CA SER A 347 -4.66 2.11 -4.60
C SER A 347 -3.62 1.01 -4.68
N HIS A 348 -2.33 1.35 -4.81
CA HIS A 348 -1.29 0.35 -5.05
C HIS A 348 -0.06 0.50 -4.14
N ILE A 349 0.52 1.69 -4.03
CA ILE A 349 1.77 1.87 -3.28
C ILE A 349 1.51 1.73 -1.78
N HIS A 350 0.56 2.50 -1.23
CA HIS A 350 0.25 2.50 0.20
C HIS A 350 -0.14 1.10 0.72
N PRO A 351 -1.07 0.35 0.08
CA PRO A 351 -1.40 -1.00 0.53
C PRO A 351 -0.21 -1.96 0.51
N ALA A 352 0.63 -1.92 -0.54
CA ALA A 352 1.82 -2.76 -0.62
C ALA A 352 2.80 -2.46 0.53
N LEU A 353 3.09 -1.18 0.78
CA LEU A 353 4.03 -0.77 1.83
C LEU A 353 3.48 -1.00 3.25
N GLN A 354 2.16 -0.96 3.45
CA GLN A 354 1.54 -1.33 4.72
C GLN A 354 1.68 -2.82 5.01
N MET A 355 1.44 -3.68 4.01
CA MET A 355 1.54 -5.13 4.19
C MET A 355 2.98 -5.58 4.46
N LEU A 356 3.98 -4.95 3.82
CA LEU A 356 5.39 -5.26 4.12
C LEU A 356 5.71 -5.11 5.62
N ARG A 357 5.16 -4.09 6.28
CA ARG A 357 5.43 -3.81 7.70
C ARG A 357 4.70 -4.72 8.68
N GLN A 358 3.47 -5.11 8.38
CA GLN A 358 2.67 -5.95 9.30
C GLN A 358 3.28 -7.33 9.55
N TYR A 359 4.17 -7.79 8.67
CA TYR A 359 4.81 -9.11 8.76
C TYR A 359 6.23 -9.06 9.33
N GLU A 360 6.71 -7.90 9.81
CA GLU A 360 7.96 -7.86 10.55
C GLU A 360 7.80 -8.47 11.95
N PRO A 361 8.70 -9.36 12.40
CA PRO A 361 8.58 -10.02 13.70
C PRO A 361 8.54 -9.00 14.85
N THR A 362 7.43 -8.97 15.60
CA THR A 362 7.25 -8.09 16.76
C THR A 362 7.79 -8.68 18.07
N ASP A 363 8.21 -9.95 18.07
CA ASP A 363 8.56 -10.70 19.30
C ASP A 363 10.02 -10.52 19.74
N TRP A 364 10.74 -9.52 19.22
CA TRP A 364 12.12 -9.28 19.61
C TRP A 364 12.22 -8.64 21.00
N ARG A 365 13.04 -9.23 21.87
CA ARG A 365 13.44 -8.61 23.15
C ARG A 365 14.68 -7.77 22.91
N ALA A 366 14.58 -6.47 23.20
CA ALA A 366 15.69 -5.55 23.03
C ALA A 366 16.93 -6.01 23.82
N GLU A 367 18.08 -6.00 23.15
CA GLU A 367 19.38 -6.22 23.76
C GLU A 367 19.89 -4.90 24.32
N VAL A 368 20.15 -4.86 25.62
CA VAL A 368 20.63 -3.66 26.33
C VAL A 368 21.98 -3.94 26.95
N ILE A 369 22.99 -3.16 26.60
CA ILE A 369 24.35 -3.25 27.16
C ILE A 369 24.69 -1.92 27.81
N SER A 370 25.21 -1.96 29.04
CA SER A 370 25.67 -0.77 29.77
C SER A 370 27.18 -0.72 29.80
N TYR A 371 27.73 0.46 29.54
CA TYR A 371 29.16 0.76 29.60
C TYR A 371 29.39 1.76 30.73
N GLY A 372 29.96 1.32 31.84
CA GLY A 372 30.10 2.12 33.06
C GLY A 372 28.84 2.18 33.93
N ASP A 373 28.89 2.98 34.99
CA ASP A 373 27.80 3.15 35.95
C ASP A 373 26.82 4.23 35.46
N ILE A 374 25.58 3.83 35.19
CA ILE A 374 24.51 4.74 34.74
C ILE A 374 23.90 5.44 35.97
N PRO A 375 23.59 6.75 35.92
CA PRO A 375 22.95 7.44 37.03
C PRO A 375 21.62 6.77 37.42
N ASP A 376 21.36 6.60 38.72
CA ASP A 376 20.12 5.97 39.22
C ASP A 376 18.88 6.84 38.98
N ALA A 377 19.03 8.18 39.03
CA ALA A 377 17.95 9.16 38.90
C ALA A 377 18.38 10.34 38.02
N PRO A 378 18.65 10.10 36.72
CA PRO A 378 19.09 11.13 35.79
C PRO A 378 17.99 12.18 35.59
N GLU A 379 18.39 13.43 35.37
CA GLU A 379 17.45 14.52 35.06
C GLU A 379 16.85 14.39 33.65
N CYS A 380 17.58 13.73 32.74
CA CYS A 380 17.17 13.51 31.36
C CYS A 380 17.79 12.24 30.80
N SER A 381 17.05 11.54 29.93
CA SER A 381 17.59 10.51 29.06
C SER A 381 17.81 11.09 27.66
N VAL A 382 19.01 10.94 27.09
CA VAL A 382 19.33 11.38 25.72
C VAL A 382 19.36 10.15 24.82
N ILE A 383 18.46 10.12 23.84
CA ILE A 383 18.25 9.01 22.92
C ILE A 383 18.90 9.33 21.58
N VAL A 384 19.81 8.48 21.13
CA VAL A 384 20.57 8.68 19.90
C VAL A 384 20.43 7.46 18.97
N PRO A 385 19.56 7.51 17.95
CA PRO A 385 19.49 6.48 16.93
C PRO A 385 20.78 6.39 16.09
N ILE A 386 21.18 5.16 15.76
CA ILE A 386 22.39 4.83 14.98
C ILE A 386 22.00 3.92 13.82
N TYR A 387 22.29 4.38 12.59
CA TYR A 387 22.08 3.60 11.36
C TYR A 387 23.26 3.82 10.39
N GLY A 388 23.90 2.75 9.93
CA GLY A 388 25.04 2.78 8.99
C GLY A 388 26.34 3.38 9.53
N ARG A 389 26.30 4.63 10.04
CA ARG A 389 27.46 5.37 10.58
C ARG A 389 27.49 5.40 12.10
N TYR A 390 28.12 4.38 12.68
CA TYR A 390 28.33 4.32 14.12
C TYR A 390 29.53 5.12 14.62
N ASP A 391 30.36 5.66 13.73
CA ASP A 391 31.56 6.41 14.12
C ASP A 391 31.21 7.75 14.81
N PHE A 392 29.98 8.25 14.62
CA PHE A 392 29.45 9.40 15.35
C PHE A 392 29.39 9.23 16.87
N VAL A 393 29.32 7.99 17.37
CA VAL A 393 29.42 7.71 18.81
C VAL A 393 30.72 8.27 19.38
N LEU A 394 31.84 8.14 18.66
CA LEU A 394 33.13 8.69 19.08
C LEU A 394 33.10 10.22 19.14
N TYR A 395 32.56 10.87 18.10
CA TYR A 395 32.52 12.33 18.03
C TYR A 395 31.68 12.92 19.16
N GLN A 396 30.49 12.37 19.41
CA GLN A 396 29.65 12.79 20.52
C GLN A 396 30.33 12.54 21.88
N ASN A 397 30.89 11.34 22.11
CA ASN A 397 31.60 11.05 23.37
C ASN A 397 32.80 12.00 23.57
N SER A 398 33.50 12.40 22.51
CA SER A 398 34.60 13.36 22.58
C SER A 398 34.18 14.78 22.99
N GLN A 399 32.90 15.12 22.81
CA GLN A 399 32.34 16.41 23.23
C GLN A 399 31.71 16.29 24.62
N PHE A 400 31.02 15.19 24.87
CA PHE A 400 30.24 14.97 26.10
C PHE A 400 31.09 14.62 27.31
N PHE A 401 32.28 14.02 27.14
CA PHE A 401 33.08 13.56 28.30
C PHE A 401 33.55 14.69 29.24
N ASN A 402 33.66 15.92 28.73
CA ASN A 402 34.02 17.11 29.52
C ASN A 402 32.81 17.99 29.87
N ASP A 403 31.61 17.63 29.39
CA ASP A 403 30.41 18.39 29.66
C ASP A 403 29.78 17.92 30.99
N PRO A 404 29.65 18.80 32.00
CA PRO A 404 29.14 18.42 33.31
C PRO A 404 27.72 17.79 33.29
N ASP A 405 26.91 18.08 32.27
CA ASP A 405 25.57 17.50 32.12
C ASP A 405 25.60 15.97 32.14
N PHE A 406 26.62 15.37 31.53
CA PHE A 406 26.70 13.91 31.36
C PHE A 406 27.11 13.16 32.61
N SER A 407 27.30 13.85 33.74
CA SER A 407 27.35 13.22 35.06
C SER A 407 25.96 12.80 35.56
N ASN A 408 24.88 13.36 34.99
CA ASN A 408 23.50 13.17 35.45
C ASN A 408 22.51 12.91 34.30
N VAL A 409 23.01 12.50 33.14
CA VAL A 409 22.23 12.13 31.95
C VAL A 409 22.34 10.64 31.71
N ASP A 410 21.22 10.01 31.34
CA ASP A 410 21.18 8.66 30.82
C ASP A 410 21.32 8.69 29.29
N LEU A 411 22.55 8.51 28.79
CA LEU A 411 22.86 8.51 27.37
C LEU A 411 22.62 7.12 26.76
N ILE A 412 21.74 7.04 25.77
CA ILE A 412 21.34 5.79 25.12
C ILE A 412 21.58 5.86 23.62
N TYR A 413 22.44 4.99 23.10
CA TYR A 413 22.61 4.77 21.65
C TYR A 413 21.72 3.62 21.18
N VAL A 414 20.79 3.88 20.26
CA VAL A 414 19.87 2.85 19.73
C VAL A 414 20.37 2.40 18.37
N LEU A 415 20.85 1.16 18.26
CA LEU A 415 21.24 0.58 16.98
C LEU A 415 20.00 0.15 16.19
N ASP A 416 19.86 0.66 14.97
CA ASP A 416 18.76 0.36 14.05
C ASP A 416 19.24 -0.30 12.75
N ASP A 417 20.54 -0.59 12.64
CA ASP A 417 21.14 -1.29 11.51
C ASP A 417 21.63 -2.68 11.93
N PRO A 418 20.88 -3.76 11.61
CA PRO A 418 21.27 -5.12 11.92
C PRO A 418 22.62 -5.54 11.30
N SER A 419 23.03 -4.92 10.19
CA SER A 419 24.20 -5.36 9.43
C SER A 419 25.54 -5.03 10.09
N ILE A 420 25.55 -4.11 11.08
CA ILE A 420 26.75 -3.61 11.74
C ILE A 420 26.79 -3.93 13.25
N ARG A 421 25.91 -4.81 13.73
CA ARG A 421 25.74 -5.08 15.18
C ARG A 421 27.05 -5.44 15.90
N ASP A 422 27.81 -6.38 15.36
CA ASP A 422 28.99 -6.91 16.04
C ASP A 422 30.17 -5.93 16.00
N GLU A 423 30.31 -5.16 14.91
CA GLU A 423 31.24 -4.04 14.79
C GLU A 423 30.88 -2.92 15.78
N PHE A 424 29.59 -2.57 15.86
CA PHE A 424 29.07 -1.52 16.72
C PHE A 424 29.42 -1.75 18.19
N TYR A 425 29.14 -2.94 18.74
CA TYR A 425 29.42 -3.20 20.16
C TYR A 425 30.91 -3.21 20.50
N ARG A 426 31.76 -3.73 19.60
CA ARG A 426 33.23 -3.66 19.76
C ARG A 426 33.72 -2.22 19.72
N TYR A 427 33.10 -1.39 18.88
CA TYR A 427 33.40 0.02 18.79
C TYR A 427 33.01 0.77 20.07
N CYS A 428 31.79 0.57 20.56
CA CYS A 428 31.31 1.16 21.82
C CYS A 428 32.22 0.84 23.00
N GLU A 429 32.67 -0.41 23.14
CA GLU A 429 33.64 -0.81 24.17
C GLU A 429 34.93 0.03 24.08
N SER A 430 35.46 0.20 22.86
CA SER A 430 36.69 0.98 22.63
C SER A 430 36.50 2.47 22.93
N VAL A 431 35.35 3.03 22.58
CA VAL A 431 34.98 4.43 22.87
C VAL A 431 34.86 4.64 24.39
N HIS A 432 34.16 3.76 25.10
CA HIS A 432 34.03 3.86 26.55
C HIS A 432 35.38 3.74 27.26
N GLN A 433 36.27 2.82 26.84
CA GLN A 433 37.62 2.71 27.41
C GLN A 433 38.45 3.98 27.24
N THR A 434 38.20 4.75 26.17
CA THR A 434 38.90 5.99 25.85
C THR A 434 38.42 7.17 26.69
N PHE A 435 37.11 7.40 26.75
CA PHE A 435 36.54 8.60 27.38
C PHE A 435 36.02 8.38 28.80
N ARG A 436 35.76 7.13 29.19
CA ARG A 436 35.14 6.75 30.47
C ARG A 436 33.77 7.38 30.72
N LEU A 437 33.13 7.89 29.67
CA LEU A 437 31.75 8.38 29.71
C LEU A 437 30.79 7.18 29.83
N PRO A 438 29.90 7.15 30.83
CA PRO A 438 28.88 6.11 30.92
C PRO A 438 27.80 6.28 29.86
N PHE A 439 27.41 5.17 29.21
CA PHE A 439 26.27 5.15 28.29
C PHE A 439 25.72 3.73 28.14
N ARG A 440 24.53 3.62 27.55
CA ARG A 440 23.90 2.35 27.20
C ARG A 440 23.72 2.22 25.71
N THR A 441 23.69 0.99 25.22
CA THR A 441 23.24 0.66 23.87
C THR A 441 21.96 -0.15 23.92
N VAL A 442 21.07 0.05 22.95
CA VAL A 442 19.82 -0.71 22.78
C VAL A 442 19.73 -1.19 21.34
N TYR A 443 19.37 -2.45 21.12
CA TYR A 443 19.16 -3.02 19.80
C TYR A 443 17.89 -3.88 19.75
N ALA A 444 17.01 -3.62 18.79
CA ALA A 444 15.69 -4.25 18.67
C ALA A 444 15.55 -5.31 17.56
N GLY A 445 16.65 -5.78 16.97
CA GLY A 445 16.63 -6.97 16.08
C GLY A 445 16.39 -6.69 14.60
N ASN A 446 15.75 -5.57 14.25
CA ASN A 446 15.45 -5.16 12.88
C ASN A 446 15.66 -3.65 12.68
N ASN A 447 15.60 -3.20 11.42
CA ASN A 447 15.57 -1.79 11.06
C ASN A 447 14.12 -1.30 11.13
N ARG A 448 13.83 -0.45 12.12
CA ARG A 448 12.51 0.12 12.38
C ARG A 448 12.40 1.57 11.90
N GLY A 449 13.47 2.10 11.29
CA GLY A 449 13.58 3.49 10.88
C GLY A 449 13.74 4.44 12.07
N PHE A 450 13.92 5.72 11.76
CA PHE A 450 14.18 6.76 12.75
C PHE A 450 13.12 6.83 13.86
N ALA A 451 11.83 6.79 13.50
CA ALA A 451 10.72 6.79 14.45
C ALA A 451 10.77 5.58 15.40
N GLY A 452 10.93 4.38 14.86
CA GLY A 452 10.96 3.15 15.65
C GLY A 452 12.18 3.06 16.56
N ALA A 453 13.35 3.49 16.09
CA ALA A 453 14.56 3.56 16.91
C ALA A 453 14.40 4.53 18.09
N ASN A 454 13.82 5.72 17.85
CA ASN A 454 13.53 6.66 18.94
C ASN A 454 12.51 6.09 19.94
N ASN A 455 11.42 5.47 19.46
CA ASN A 455 10.42 4.82 20.31
C ASN A 455 11.06 3.75 21.22
N VAL A 456 11.87 2.86 20.64
CA VAL A 456 12.62 1.84 21.38
C VAL A 456 13.53 2.47 22.44
N GLY A 457 14.22 3.57 22.11
CA GLY A 457 15.06 4.29 23.06
C GLY A 457 14.26 4.91 24.21
N VAL A 458 13.14 5.56 23.91
CA VAL A 458 12.24 6.17 24.93
C VAL A 458 11.63 5.10 25.85
N ASP A 459 11.29 3.93 25.34
CA ASP A 459 10.81 2.81 26.15
C ASP A 459 11.84 2.41 27.23
N HIS A 460 13.13 2.48 26.89
CA HIS A 460 14.25 2.15 27.79
C HIS A 460 14.80 3.35 28.57
N ALA A 461 14.31 4.56 28.32
CA ALA A 461 14.66 5.76 29.08
C ALA A 461 14.17 5.65 30.52
N ILE A 462 15.02 6.04 31.48
CA ILE A 462 14.67 6.01 32.92
C ILE A 462 14.28 7.38 33.49
N ALA A 463 14.57 8.47 32.78
CA ALA A 463 14.19 9.82 33.19
C ALA A 463 12.75 10.20 32.78
N ASP A 464 12.18 11.20 33.48
CA ASP A 464 10.88 11.80 33.14
C ASP A 464 10.94 12.76 31.94
N ARG A 465 12.15 13.14 31.52
CA ARG A 465 12.44 13.99 30.37
C ARG A 465 13.32 13.21 29.40
N VAL A 466 13.00 13.30 28.12
CA VAL A 466 13.76 12.66 27.05
C VAL A 466 14.17 13.69 26.02
N ILE A 467 15.41 13.59 25.56
CA ILE A 467 15.90 14.31 24.38
C ILE A 467 16.10 13.31 23.27
N LEU A 468 15.38 13.47 22.17
CA LEU A 468 15.67 12.77 20.92
C LEU A 468 16.77 13.54 20.21
N LEU A 469 17.87 12.89 19.84
CA LEU A 469 19.05 13.54 19.32
C LEU A 469 19.63 12.75 18.14
N ASN A 470 19.87 13.43 17.02
CA ASN A 470 20.61 12.81 15.91
C ASN A 470 22.06 12.52 16.30
N SER A 471 22.61 11.43 15.75
CA SER A 471 23.97 10.97 16.06
C SER A 471 25.08 11.96 15.69
N ASP A 472 24.81 12.82 14.71
CA ASP A 472 25.73 13.80 14.14
C ASP A 472 25.48 15.23 14.64
N ILE A 473 24.76 15.37 15.77
CA ILE A 473 24.61 16.63 16.49
C ILE A 473 25.76 16.84 17.48
N ILE A 474 26.35 18.03 17.43
CA ILE A 474 27.45 18.48 18.30
C ILE A 474 27.10 19.84 18.92
N PRO A 475 27.12 19.98 20.25
CA PRO A 475 26.82 21.26 20.90
C PRO A 475 27.95 22.29 20.70
N ASP A 476 27.58 23.58 20.56
CA ASP A 476 28.56 24.68 20.51
C ASP A 476 29.23 24.92 21.88
N THR A 477 28.48 24.73 22.96
CA THR A 477 28.95 24.94 24.34
C THR A 477 28.47 23.86 25.30
N PRO A 478 29.21 23.58 26.40
CA PRO A 478 28.75 22.69 27.45
C PRO A 478 27.44 23.17 28.12
N LEU A 479 26.87 22.31 28.97
CA LEU A 479 25.63 22.55 29.73
C LEU A 479 24.40 22.77 28.85
N TRP A 480 24.37 22.17 27.65
CA TRP A 480 23.30 22.36 26.69
C TRP A 480 22.02 21.61 27.10
N VAL A 481 22.13 20.44 27.72
CA VAL A 481 20.98 19.70 28.26
C VAL A 481 20.36 20.49 29.41
N SER A 482 21.20 20.99 30.33
CA SER A 482 20.76 21.87 31.43
C SER A 482 20.03 23.11 30.93
N LYS A 483 20.50 23.74 29.84
CA LYS A 483 19.83 24.89 29.21
C LYS A 483 18.44 24.53 28.67
N MET A 484 18.31 23.40 27.98
CA MET A 484 17.00 22.93 27.48
C MET A 484 16.04 22.60 28.63
N LEU A 485 16.51 21.90 29.67
CA LEU A 485 15.71 21.56 30.85
C LEU A 485 15.26 22.82 31.60
N LYS A 486 16.14 23.80 31.76
CA LYS A 486 15.81 25.09 32.37
C LYS A 486 14.70 25.79 31.59
N ALA A 487 14.85 25.90 30.26
CA ALA A 487 13.83 26.50 29.40
C ALA A 487 12.49 25.75 29.54
N TYR A 488 12.51 24.41 29.54
CA TYR A 488 11.30 23.60 29.75
C TYR A 488 10.57 23.94 31.04
N ASN A 489 11.29 24.08 32.15
CA ASN A 489 10.68 24.35 33.44
C ASN A 489 10.16 25.79 33.59
N GLU A 490 10.61 26.72 32.74
CA GLU A 490 10.20 28.14 32.76
C GLU A 490 9.01 28.44 31.84
N LEU A 491 8.63 27.50 30.98
CA LEU A 491 7.55 27.67 29.99
C LEU A 491 6.19 27.22 30.53
N ASP A 492 5.13 27.86 30.03
CA ASP A 492 3.76 27.47 30.28
C ASP A 492 3.34 26.33 29.32
N ASN A 493 2.98 25.18 29.89
CA ASN A 493 2.48 24.00 29.15
C ASN A 493 3.36 23.52 27.97
N PRO A 494 4.67 23.32 28.18
CA PRO A 494 5.60 22.92 27.12
C PRO A 494 5.35 21.49 26.63
N GLY A 495 5.17 21.36 25.32
CA GLY A 495 5.14 20.09 24.59
C GLY A 495 6.55 19.64 24.20
N ILE A 496 7.02 20.10 23.04
CA ILE A 496 8.40 19.88 22.55
C ILE A 496 9.20 21.19 22.62
N ILE A 497 10.49 21.07 22.93
CA ILE A 497 11.48 22.13 22.75
C ILE A 497 12.59 21.68 21.81
N GLY A 498 12.77 22.37 20.70
CA GLY A 498 13.93 22.20 19.81
C GLY A 498 15.02 23.25 20.05
N ALA A 499 16.20 23.04 19.50
CA ALA A 499 17.32 24.00 19.53
C ALA A 499 17.57 24.60 18.14
N ARG A 500 18.24 25.77 18.07
CA ARG A 500 18.73 26.28 16.78
C ARG A 500 19.85 25.39 16.28
N LEU A 501 19.72 24.90 15.04
CA LEU A 501 20.74 24.07 14.40
C LEU A 501 21.45 24.82 13.29
N LEU A 502 22.78 24.70 13.28
CA LEU A 502 23.64 25.24 12.23
C LEU A 502 24.32 24.11 11.46
N PHE A 503 24.61 24.37 10.20
CA PHE A 503 25.62 23.62 9.45
C PHE A 503 27.02 23.98 9.94
N GLU A 504 28.02 23.19 9.54
CA GLU A 504 29.43 23.38 9.90
C GLU A 504 30.02 24.72 9.42
N ASP A 505 29.40 25.36 8.43
CA ASP A 505 29.78 26.66 7.89
C ASP A 505 29.10 27.84 8.61
N ASN A 506 28.39 27.59 9.71
CA ASN A 506 27.59 28.57 10.48
C ASN A 506 26.39 29.15 9.71
N THR A 507 25.92 28.48 8.66
CA THR A 507 24.61 28.78 8.08
C THR A 507 23.51 28.06 8.86
N VAL A 508 22.33 28.68 8.93
CA VAL A 508 21.17 28.11 9.64
C VAL A 508 20.70 26.86 8.91
N GLN A 509 20.51 25.78 9.67
CA GLN A 509 19.84 24.57 9.19
C GLN A 509 18.42 24.47 9.74
N HIS A 510 18.22 24.87 11.00
CA HIS A 510 16.93 24.86 11.66
C HIS A 510 16.77 26.04 12.63
N ALA A 511 15.67 26.77 12.49
CA ALA A 511 15.23 27.85 13.37
C ALA A 511 13.71 27.79 13.54
N GLY A 512 13.17 26.60 13.81
CA GLY A 512 11.74 26.30 13.72
C GLY A 512 11.34 25.76 12.34
N LEU A 513 10.22 25.05 12.28
CA LEU A 513 9.61 24.56 11.04
C LEU A 513 8.35 25.36 10.72
N ALA A 514 8.09 25.55 9.43
CA ALA A 514 6.86 26.13 8.91
C ALA A 514 6.18 25.15 7.95
N TYR A 515 4.89 25.35 7.71
CA TYR A 515 4.15 24.55 6.73
C TYR A 515 3.89 25.37 5.48
N MET A 516 4.30 24.81 4.33
CA MET A 516 3.98 25.34 3.02
C MET A 516 3.14 24.35 2.23
N GLN A 517 2.42 24.85 1.23
CA GLN A 517 1.68 24.01 0.30
C GLN A 517 2.29 24.12 -1.09
N PHE A 518 2.46 22.99 -1.78
CA PHE A 518 2.97 23.02 -3.14
C PHE A 518 2.02 23.81 -4.06
N PRO A 519 2.55 24.78 -4.82
CA PRO A 519 1.74 25.68 -5.63
C PRO A 519 1.07 24.92 -6.78
N GLN A 520 -0.11 25.39 -7.21
CA GLN A 520 -0.76 24.83 -8.38
C GLN A 520 0.05 25.14 -9.65
N GLY A 521 0.15 24.15 -10.55
CA GLY A 521 0.75 24.33 -11.88
C GLY A 521 2.27 24.12 -11.96
N GLY A 522 2.88 23.49 -10.95
CA GLY A 522 4.27 23.02 -11.02
C GLY A 522 4.46 21.87 -12.02
N GLU A 523 5.73 21.54 -12.30
CA GLU A 523 6.11 20.41 -13.18
C GLU A 523 5.71 19.04 -12.58
N PHE A 524 5.58 18.97 -11.26
CA PHE A 524 5.16 17.77 -10.54
C PHE A 524 3.66 17.80 -10.21
N HIS A 525 3.08 16.62 -10.02
CA HIS A 525 1.64 16.44 -9.83
C HIS A 525 1.22 16.18 -8.37
N PHE A 526 2.04 16.55 -7.41
CA PHE A 526 1.70 16.58 -5.98
C PHE A 526 1.24 17.97 -5.49
N ASN A 527 0.57 18.73 -6.37
CA ASN A 527 0.05 20.07 -6.05
C ASN A 527 -0.98 20.01 -4.91
N GLY A 528 -0.97 21.01 -4.03
CA GLY A 528 -1.88 21.04 -2.87
C GLY A 528 -1.44 20.14 -1.71
N MET A 529 -0.37 19.35 -1.86
CA MET A 529 0.25 18.63 -0.76
C MET A 529 0.94 19.60 0.20
N TRP A 530 0.78 19.37 1.50
CA TRP A 530 1.49 20.07 2.55
C TRP A 530 2.93 19.56 2.65
N TRP A 531 3.84 20.49 2.90
CA TRP A 531 5.27 20.24 3.01
C TRP A 531 5.85 21.01 4.20
N ILE A 532 7.02 20.55 4.65
CA ILE A 532 7.78 21.18 5.74
C ILE A 532 8.78 22.15 5.10
N ASP A 533 8.67 23.41 5.49
CA ASP A 533 9.66 24.44 5.17
C ASP A 533 10.60 24.65 6.37
N HIS A 534 11.85 24.98 6.08
CA HIS A 534 12.85 25.39 7.06
C HIS A 534 13.17 26.88 6.84
N PRO A 535 12.44 27.79 7.52
CA PRO A 535 12.71 29.22 7.42
C PRO A 535 14.17 29.55 7.65
N SER A 536 14.71 30.45 6.83
CA SER A 536 16.10 30.92 6.89
C SER A 536 17.19 29.87 6.64
N LYS A 537 16.84 28.64 6.24
CA LYS A 537 17.82 27.59 5.92
C LYS A 537 18.82 28.06 4.86
N GLY A 538 20.10 27.86 5.12
CA GLY A 538 21.23 28.27 4.26
C GLY A 538 21.63 29.74 4.38
N LEU A 539 20.91 30.57 5.16
CA LEU A 539 21.36 31.93 5.46
C LEU A 539 22.46 31.90 6.52
N PRO A 540 23.48 32.77 6.44
CA PRO A 540 24.44 32.95 7.52
C PRO A 540 23.73 33.30 8.82
N GLN A 541 24.12 32.69 9.94
CA GLN A 541 23.51 32.95 11.25
C GLN A 541 23.45 34.45 11.60
N SER A 542 24.47 35.22 11.21
CA SER A 542 24.52 36.68 11.44
C SER A 542 23.42 37.49 10.76
N MET A 543 22.71 36.90 9.79
CA MET A 543 21.58 37.52 9.09
C MET A 543 20.22 37.12 9.67
N VAL A 544 20.18 36.22 10.64
CA VAL A 544 18.95 35.69 11.26
C VAL A 544 18.86 36.18 12.70
N GLU A 545 17.82 36.95 12.99
CA GLU A 545 17.57 37.47 14.34
C GLU A 545 17.43 36.31 15.35
N THR A 546 18.08 36.42 16.51
CA THR A 546 17.92 35.47 17.62
C THR A 546 16.82 35.99 18.54
N ARG A 547 15.75 35.20 18.73
CA ARG A 547 14.54 35.62 19.45
C ARG A 547 14.36 34.98 20.83
N GLY A 548 15.37 34.25 21.32
CA GLY A 548 15.25 33.47 22.56
C GLY A 548 14.20 32.36 22.41
N THR A 549 13.55 31.96 23.50
CA THR A 549 12.53 30.91 23.45
C THR A 549 11.22 31.41 22.84
N THR A 550 10.78 30.82 21.72
CA THR A 550 9.55 31.24 21.01
C THR A 550 8.67 30.05 20.63
N SER A 551 7.35 30.23 20.63
CA SER A 551 6.43 29.17 20.18
C SER A 551 6.48 29.04 18.66
N VAL A 552 6.54 27.81 18.17
CA VAL A 552 6.62 27.48 16.73
C VAL A 552 5.63 26.36 16.40
N PRO A 553 5.19 26.22 15.13
CA PRO A 553 4.32 25.12 14.73
C PRO A 553 4.95 23.74 15.00
N ALA A 554 6.22 23.59 14.64
CA ALA A 554 6.98 22.37 14.82
C ALA A 554 8.49 22.66 14.90
N VAL A 555 9.25 21.67 15.37
CA VAL A 555 10.72 21.63 15.34
C VAL A 555 11.19 20.33 14.67
N THR A 556 12.44 20.27 14.24
CA THR A 556 12.98 19.08 13.57
C THR A 556 13.31 17.95 14.55
N GLY A 557 13.24 16.71 14.09
CA GLY A 557 13.58 15.50 14.86
C GLY A 557 15.03 15.41 15.30
N ALA A 558 15.91 16.26 14.75
CA ALA A 558 17.34 16.22 15.05
C ALA A 558 17.69 16.57 16.50
N CYS A 559 16.89 17.40 17.17
CA CYS A 559 17.02 17.65 18.61
C CYS A 559 15.66 18.07 19.20
N MET A 560 15.06 17.21 20.02
CA MET A 560 13.75 17.45 20.65
C MET A 560 13.75 17.05 22.13
N LEU A 561 13.55 18.02 23.03
CA LEU A 561 13.24 17.76 24.44
C LEU A 561 11.73 17.64 24.63
N VAL A 562 11.28 16.58 25.29
CA VAL A 562 9.86 16.33 25.61
C VAL A 562 9.73 15.55 26.92
N ALA A 563 8.60 15.71 27.62
CA ALA A 563 8.29 14.85 28.77
C ALA A 563 7.91 13.44 28.30
N LYS A 564 8.46 12.40 28.94
CA LYS A 564 8.15 11.01 28.62
C LYS A 564 6.66 10.71 28.73
N SER A 565 5.97 11.32 29.70
CA SER A 565 4.52 11.20 29.86
C SER A 565 3.74 11.75 28.67
N ILE A 566 4.12 12.92 28.15
CA ILE A 566 3.48 13.54 26.96
C ILE A 566 3.77 12.70 25.72
N TYR A 567 5.03 12.26 25.55
CA TYR A 567 5.42 11.38 24.44
C TYR A 567 4.55 10.11 24.40
N ASN A 568 4.37 9.47 25.56
CA ASN A 568 3.55 8.27 25.68
C ASN A 568 2.05 8.56 25.51
N GLU A 569 1.56 9.69 26.02
CA GLU A 569 0.15 10.11 25.89
C GLU A 569 -0.26 10.22 24.41
N VAL A 570 0.61 10.79 23.57
CA VAL A 570 0.33 10.97 22.15
C VAL A 570 0.71 9.77 21.28
N GLY A 571 1.23 8.70 21.88
CA GLY A 571 1.64 7.48 21.19
C GLY A 571 2.98 7.59 20.45
N GLY A 572 3.85 8.52 20.83
CA GLY A 572 5.21 8.67 20.30
C GLY A 572 5.28 9.03 18.81
N MET A 573 6.48 8.83 18.24
CA MET A 573 6.73 9.00 16.81
C MET A 573 6.00 7.91 16.01
N ASP A 574 5.41 8.32 14.88
CA ASP A 574 4.63 7.41 14.06
C ASP A 574 5.51 6.56 13.13
N GLU A 575 5.57 5.25 13.38
CA GLU A 575 6.35 4.30 12.58
C GLU A 575 5.76 4.07 11.16
N SER A 576 4.62 4.71 10.82
CA SER A 576 4.05 4.66 9.46
C SER A 576 4.81 5.52 8.43
N TYR A 577 5.65 6.47 8.86
CA TYR A 577 6.62 7.16 8.01
C TYR A 577 7.84 6.27 7.79
N ILE A 578 8.04 5.86 6.53
CA ILE A 578 9.03 4.83 6.21
C ILE A 578 10.43 5.45 6.20
N LEU A 579 11.37 4.87 6.96
CA LEU A 579 12.79 5.23 7.08
C LEU A 579 13.10 6.66 7.58
N GLY A 580 12.13 7.57 7.62
CA GLY A 580 12.25 8.95 8.09
C GLY A 580 11.39 9.91 7.28
N ASP A 581 11.58 11.20 7.51
CA ASP A 581 10.79 12.33 6.98
C ASP A 581 9.32 12.37 7.46
N PHE A 582 8.94 13.52 8.03
CA PHE A 582 7.61 13.89 8.55
C PHE A 582 7.20 13.30 9.90
N GLU A 583 7.92 12.33 10.48
CA GLU A 583 7.65 11.81 11.82
C GLU A 583 7.81 12.87 12.93
N ASP A 584 8.73 13.81 12.74
CA ASP A 584 8.98 14.93 13.65
C ASP A 584 7.82 15.94 13.64
N SER A 585 7.37 16.32 12.45
CA SER A 585 6.19 17.15 12.26
C SER A 585 4.92 16.47 12.79
N ASP A 586 4.74 15.18 12.52
CA ASP A 586 3.60 14.40 13.04
C ASP A 586 3.57 14.42 14.58
N LEU A 587 4.71 14.20 15.24
CA LEU A 587 4.82 14.28 16.69
C LEU A 587 4.48 15.69 17.21
N CYS A 588 5.02 16.74 16.57
CA CYS A 588 4.71 18.13 16.92
C CYS A 588 3.21 18.44 16.79
N LEU A 589 2.56 17.93 15.75
CA LEU A 589 1.12 18.11 15.51
C LEU A 589 0.27 17.32 16.48
N LYS A 590 0.65 16.09 16.82
CA LYS A 590 -0.01 15.29 17.87
C LYS A 590 0.01 16.00 19.22
N ILE A 591 1.18 16.52 19.62
CA ILE A 591 1.38 17.24 20.88
C ILE A 591 0.59 18.55 20.89
N ASN A 592 0.61 19.31 19.78
CA ASN A 592 -0.23 20.49 19.65
C ASN A 592 -1.72 20.17 19.73
N ASN A 593 -2.15 19.06 19.13
CA ASN A 593 -3.54 18.62 19.16
C ASN A 593 -3.99 18.15 20.55
N ALA A 594 -3.06 17.67 21.39
CA ALA A 594 -3.28 17.38 22.80
C ALA A 594 -3.32 18.63 23.69
N GLY A 595 -3.09 19.82 23.13
CA GLY A 595 -3.20 21.12 23.82
C GLY A 595 -1.89 21.67 24.37
N TYR A 596 -0.75 21.04 24.08
CA TYR A 596 0.58 21.52 24.45
C TYR A 596 1.16 22.47 23.39
N THR A 597 2.18 23.25 23.78
CA THR A 597 2.83 24.20 22.87
C THR A 597 4.24 23.75 22.52
N ASN A 598 4.59 23.79 21.22
CA ASN A 598 5.96 23.53 20.75
C ASN A 598 6.77 24.82 20.77
N TYR A 599 8.02 24.74 21.20
CA TYR A 599 8.92 25.88 21.33
C TYR A 599 10.27 25.63 20.64
N LEU A 600 10.88 26.71 20.19
CA LEU A 600 12.26 26.76 19.75
C LEU A 600 13.08 27.54 20.79
N LEU A 601 14.12 26.92 21.33
CA LEU A 601 15.16 27.58 22.13
C LEU A 601 16.23 28.15 21.20
N ASP A 602 15.98 29.35 20.70
CA ASP A 602 16.70 29.93 19.57
C ASP A 602 18.11 30.44 19.91
N ASP A 603 18.39 30.63 21.21
CA ASP A 603 19.68 31.03 21.78
C ASP A 603 20.59 29.84 22.12
N LEU A 604 20.09 28.61 22.06
CA LEU A 604 20.90 27.40 22.14
C LEU A 604 21.31 26.95 20.74
N ILE A 605 22.62 26.96 20.48
CA ILE A 605 23.21 26.57 19.20
C ILE A 605 23.78 25.16 19.30
N LEU A 606 23.34 24.30 18.39
CA LEU A 606 23.96 23.00 18.12
C LEU A 606 24.35 22.94 16.64
N PHE A 607 25.43 22.23 16.32
CA PHE A 607 25.83 21.92 14.95
C PHE A 607 25.26 20.57 14.56
N HIS A 608 24.70 20.46 13.36
CA HIS A 608 24.27 19.20 12.78
C HIS A 608 25.16 18.92 11.58
N LEU A 609 26.01 17.90 11.69
CA LEU A 609 27.01 17.56 10.67
C LEU A 609 26.43 16.73 9.53
N GLU A 610 25.13 16.91 9.27
CA GLU A 610 24.43 16.32 8.15
C GLU A 610 25.26 16.62 6.91
N ARG A 611 25.66 15.60 6.15
CA ARG A 611 26.25 15.85 4.84
C ARG A 611 25.24 16.75 4.11
N GLN A 612 25.69 17.89 3.58
CA GLN A 612 24.94 18.69 2.61
C GLN A 612 24.58 17.79 1.43
N SER A 613 23.57 16.96 1.61
CA SER A 613 23.13 16.00 0.63
C SER A 613 22.04 16.70 -0.13
N GLN A 614 22.49 17.19 -1.30
CA GLN A 614 21.78 17.07 -2.55
C GLN A 614 20.45 17.86 -2.60
N ASN A 615 20.33 18.71 -3.61
CA ASN A 615 19.02 19.19 -4.05
C ASN A 615 18.05 18.00 -4.10
N LEU A 616 17.16 17.85 -3.10
CA LEU A 616 16.12 16.82 -3.07
C LEU A 616 15.30 16.83 -4.37
N PHE A 617 15.21 18.00 -5.03
CA PHE A 617 14.55 18.21 -6.30
C PHE A 617 15.40 17.86 -7.54
N ALA A 618 16.72 17.72 -7.42
CA ALA A 618 17.61 17.35 -8.54
C ALA A 618 17.80 15.84 -8.67
N GLU A 619 17.80 15.10 -7.55
CA GLU A 619 17.83 13.65 -7.54
C GLU A 619 16.41 13.10 -7.34
N THR A 620 15.69 12.87 -8.44
CA THR A 620 14.36 12.22 -8.46
C THR A 620 14.44 10.71 -8.18
N GLY A 621 15.41 10.28 -7.36
CA GLY A 621 15.63 8.90 -6.94
C GLY A 621 14.53 8.39 -6.01
N TRP A 622 14.62 7.10 -5.64
CA TRP A 622 13.60 6.45 -4.82
C TRP A 622 13.42 7.09 -3.43
N LYS A 623 14.49 7.65 -2.83
CA LYS A 623 14.43 8.36 -1.55
C LYS A 623 13.54 9.60 -1.63
N PHE A 624 13.71 10.44 -2.65
CA PHE A 624 12.82 11.60 -2.83
C PHE A 624 11.36 11.17 -3.05
N LYS A 625 11.13 10.08 -3.81
CA LYS A 625 9.79 9.52 -3.99
C LYS A 625 9.20 8.99 -2.67
N LEU A 626 10.05 8.47 -1.78
CA LEU A 626 9.65 8.08 -0.43
C LEU A 626 9.26 9.30 0.41
N THR A 627 10.05 10.38 0.39
CA THR A 627 9.70 11.65 1.04
C THR A 627 8.36 12.19 0.50
N VAL A 628 8.11 12.12 -0.82
CA VAL A 628 6.81 12.50 -1.41
C VAL A 628 5.67 11.59 -0.92
N TYR A 629 5.88 10.29 -0.84
CA TYR A 629 4.89 9.35 -0.29
C TYR A 629 4.58 9.66 1.19
N ASN A 630 5.61 9.89 2.02
CA ASN A 630 5.45 10.28 3.43
C ASN A 630 4.73 11.64 3.54
N GLY A 631 5.08 12.61 2.70
CA GLY A 631 4.39 13.91 2.62
C GLY A 631 2.92 13.80 2.20
N TRP A 632 2.58 12.86 1.31
CA TRP A 632 1.20 12.57 0.93
C TRP A 632 0.41 11.98 2.11
N GLN A 633 0.98 11.00 2.82
CA GLN A 633 0.36 10.45 4.04
C GLN A 633 0.16 11.54 5.11
N HIS A 634 1.20 12.34 5.36
CA HIS A 634 1.15 13.46 6.30
C HIS A 634 0.08 14.48 5.92
N SER A 635 -0.03 14.83 4.64
CA SER A 635 -1.06 15.75 4.13
C SER A 635 -2.47 15.19 4.30
N LYS A 636 -2.69 13.89 4.04
CA LYS A 636 -3.99 13.24 4.28
C LYS A 636 -4.36 13.25 5.76
N ARG A 637 -3.39 13.06 6.64
CA ARG A 637 -3.62 12.99 8.10
C ARG A 637 -3.85 14.36 8.72
N TRP A 638 -3.02 15.35 8.39
CA TRP A 638 -2.95 16.61 9.13
C TRP A 638 -3.35 17.85 8.31
N GLY A 639 -3.72 17.70 7.05
CA GLY A 639 -3.91 18.84 6.16
C GLY A 639 -4.91 19.88 6.65
N GLN A 640 -5.97 19.46 7.35
CA GLN A 640 -6.92 20.38 7.98
C GLN A 640 -6.27 21.14 9.15
N LYS A 641 -5.62 20.43 10.07
CA LYS A 641 -4.96 21.03 11.24
C LYS A 641 -3.85 22.01 10.85
N ILE A 642 -3.06 21.66 9.83
CA ILE A 642 -2.03 22.54 9.28
C ILE A 642 -2.65 23.82 8.71
N ALA A 643 -3.77 23.71 7.98
CA ALA A 643 -4.49 24.87 7.47
C ALA A 643 -4.99 25.79 8.60
N GLU A 644 -5.47 25.20 9.71
CA GLU A 644 -5.91 25.95 10.89
C GLU A 644 -4.73 26.68 11.58
N ILE A 645 -3.58 26.01 11.73
CA ILE A 645 -2.36 26.62 12.29
C ILE A 645 -1.89 27.80 11.43
N ASN A 646 -1.82 27.60 10.11
CA ASN A 646 -1.39 28.65 9.18
C ASN A 646 -2.39 29.83 9.08
N ALA A 647 -3.66 29.63 9.44
CA ALA A 647 -4.64 30.72 9.48
C ALA A 647 -4.59 31.53 10.79
N ALA A 648 -3.98 30.98 11.84
CA ALA A 648 -3.89 31.60 13.17
C ALA A 648 -2.60 32.41 13.38
N GLY A 649 -1.53 32.11 12.65
CA GLY A 649 -0.27 32.85 12.61
C GLY A 649 -0.24 33.89 11.50
#